data_AF-A0A5E4BXU0-F1
#
_entry.id   AF-A0A5E4BXU0-F1
#
_cell.length_a   1.000
_cell.length_b   1.000
_cell.length_c   1.000
_cell.angle_alpha   90.00
_cell.angle_beta   90.00
_cell.angle_gamma   90.00
#
_symmetry.space_group_name_H-M   'P 1'
#
loop_
_entity.id
_entity.type
_entity.pdbx_description
1 polymer ?
#
loop_
_entity_poly.entity_id
_entity_poly.type
_entity_poly.pdbx_seq_one_letter_code
_entity_poly.pdbx_strand_id
1 'polypeptide(L)'
;PAYIHVREAKMSEDIRKRFDFPNSIIQSQAVGHLIAAVLKENGFSGKIHQSTNQTPSLNLLWEKCCSDSVVVRTACCEGLVALVAQDHAESSYVLNGILNLIPSTRNTHGLIKSIMKLLQMQALKEGQGGEKNIQDIYTIRTRPQPLITVLEHRPDCWPVLLQQLTAFFQQCPERSQVSCVQIMAPFLRYLYCEPSQSQEYAKLRLALLKVLLQPRVLCDEAQPSILEQQILQLCCDMIPCLQIKDLIQTTEVMLFIEELYLSLLRHPVFWKIQLSQLTLQLLCICEVSLKITGECSSLIQLLDHSVELLKEDFPVELVIIGIALLLLQTPESQQKPFLSLALKLLSFAEGQKIPKSSLLLVMPLLQILSSTVLEDCMSLDEDGPSRQQLALNLLEMVQQECYRDDLQKPSCRLAFPVTSMYGSMFTAWRILEVMTGEAATSDWLAAVESLLPITTVIPRHVFLLLAHLLVEDKGQNLHQILKVTTELAQADSSQVPNLIPVLMFKLGRPLEPILYNDILYTLPMLGVHKVCVGQILRVIQLLGTTPQLRGVTLRLLTSLWEKQDRVYPELQRFMAMSDVPSLSVGKELQWEKLIAKAASIRDICKQRPYQHGADMLAAISQVLNECTKPDQATPAALVLQGLHALCQAEVVCIRSTWKALSPKLSCDTRPLILKTLSELFSLVPSLTVNTAEYENFKVQVLSFLWTHTQNKDPVVANAAYKSLSHFSAGEHTILHLPEKIRPEIPIPDEVDEDEDEEDVDLSVPGPCYLKLLSLTPPLVLPGDSCLVAGKLACFSDFTI
;
A
#
# COMPACT_ATOMS: atom_id res chain seq x y z
N PRO A 1 49.75 4.45 -70.03
CA PRO A 1 48.79 5.20 -69.17
C PRO A 1 47.53 5.68 -69.93
N ALA A 2 47.65 6.49 -70.99
CA ALA A 2 46.48 7.05 -71.70
C ALA A 2 45.64 6.02 -72.49
N TYR A 3 46.26 4.96 -73.05
CA TYR A 3 45.55 3.92 -73.81
C TYR A 3 44.73 2.94 -72.95
N ILE A 4 45.07 2.81 -71.66
CA ILE A 4 44.36 1.94 -70.71
C ILE A 4 43.08 2.64 -70.25
N HIS A 5 43.17 3.93 -69.90
CA HIS A 5 42.01 4.75 -69.52
C HIS A 5 40.92 4.86 -70.60
N VAL A 6 41.29 4.94 -71.89
CA VAL A 6 40.31 5.00 -72.99
C VAL A 6 39.57 3.65 -73.17
N ARG A 7 40.25 2.53 -72.92
CA ARG A 7 39.65 1.19 -73.05
C ARG A 7 38.71 0.86 -71.89
N GLU A 8 39.08 1.28 -70.68
CA GLU A 8 38.25 1.18 -69.46
C GLU A 8 37.00 2.05 -69.57
N ALA A 9 37.12 3.30 -70.05
CA ALA A 9 35.97 4.18 -70.27
C ALA A 9 34.96 3.59 -71.28
N LYS A 10 35.45 3.04 -72.40
CA LYS A 10 34.60 2.43 -73.44
C LYS A 10 33.88 1.17 -72.94
N MET A 11 34.53 0.35 -72.11
CA MET A 11 33.93 -0.83 -71.49
C MET A 11 32.83 -0.45 -70.49
N SER A 12 33.01 0.63 -69.72
CA SER A 12 32.00 1.14 -68.78
C SER A 12 30.73 1.67 -69.46
N GLU A 13 30.84 2.10 -70.71
CA GLU A 13 29.74 2.67 -71.49
C GLU A 13 28.93 1.57 -72.20
N ASP A 14 29.60 0.52 -72.70
CA ASP A 14 28.93 -0.67 -73.24
C ASP A 14 28.17 -1.45 -72.16
N ILE A 15 28.72 -1.54 -70.94
CA ILE A 15 28.04 -2.14 -69.79
C ILE A 15 26.80 -1.32 -69.39
N ARG A 16 26.88 0.03 -69.41
CA ARG A 16 25.73 0.91 -69.16
C ARG A 16 24.60 0.68 -70.17
N LYS A 17 24.90 0.59 -71.47
CA LYS A 17 23.92 0.30 -72.51
C LYS A 17 23.22 -1.05 -72.33
N ARG A 18 23.94 -2.05 -71.82
CA ARG A 18 23.36 -3.37 -71.51
C ARG A 18 22.46 -3.36 -70.28
N PHE A 19 22.70 -2.46 -69.32
CA PHE A 19 21.79 -2.26 -68.18
C PHE A 19 20.48 -1.59 -68.59
N ASP A 20 20.52 -0.68 -69.56
CA ASP A 20 19.34 0.03 -70.06
C ASP A 20 18.44 -0.85 -70.94
N PHE A 21 18.91 -2.04 -71.36
CA PHE A 21 18.14 -2.98 -72.16
C PHE A 21 17.13 -3.74 -71.27
N PRO A 22 15.81 -3.74 -71.60
CA PRO A 22 14.75 -4.28 -70.73
C PRO A 22 14.65 -5.81 -70.83
N ASN A 23 15.73 -6.51 -70.51
CA ASN A 23 15.76 -7.98 -70.43
C ASN A 23 16.57 -8.41 -69.21
N SER A 24 15.94 -9.19 -68.32
CA SER A 24 16.52 -9.59 -67.03
C SER A 24 17.79 -10.44 -67.17
N ILE A 25 17.89 -11.26 -68.22
CA ILE A 25 19.04 -12.14 -68.46
C ILE A 25 20.24 -11.31 -68.94
N ILE A 26 20.02 -10.40 -69.88
CA ILE A 26 21.08 -9.53 -70.42
C ILE A 26 21.60 -8.58 -69.33
N GLN A 27 20.72 -8.05 -68.50
CA GLN A 27 21.07 -7.23 -67.35
C GLN A 27 21.92 -8.01 -66.33
N SER A 28 21.56 -9.26 -66.01
CA SER A 28 22.34 -10.12 -65.11
C SER A 28 23.71 -10.49 -65.69
N GLN A 29 23.78 -10.80 -66.99
CA GLN A 29 25.05 -11.07 -67.69
C GLN A 29 25.96 -9.83 -67.70
N ALA A 30 25.40 -8.63 -67.86
CA ALA A 30 26.16 -7.38 -67.77
C ALA A 30 26.77 -7.17 -66.38
N VAL A 31 26.07 -7.56 -65.31
CA VAL A 31 26.65 -7.56 -63.95
C VAL A 31 27.79 -8.57 -63.84
N GLY A 32 27.65 -9.78 -64.41
CA GLY A 32 28.74 -10.76 -64.45
C GLY A 32 30.00 -10.23 -65.15
N HIS A 33 29.83 -9.52 -66.27
CA HIS A 33 30.94 -8.83 -66.95
C HIS A 33 31.55 -7.71 -66.12
N LEU A 34 30.73 -6.96 -65.37
CA LEU A 34 31.18 -5.90 -64.46
C LEU A 34 31.99 -6.47 -63.29
N ILE A 35 31.57 -7.56 -62.67
CA ILE A 35 32.32 -8.24 -61.59
C ILE A 35 33.67 -8.74 -62.11
N ALA A 36 33.70 -9.34 -63.31
CA ALA A 36 34.94 -9.79 -63.93
C ALA A 36 35.89 -8.62 -64.25
N ALA A 37 35.35 -7.44 -64.58
CA ALA A 37 36.13 -6.21 -64.76
C ALA A 37 36.73 -5.71 -63.43
N VAL A 38 35.94 -5.70 -62.36
CA VAL A 38 36.40 -5.32 -61.00
C VAL A 38 37.52 -6.24 -60.53
N LEU A 39 37.45 -7.55 -60.78
CA LEU A 39 38.50 -8.50 -60.43
C LEU A 39 39.78 -8.30 -61.25
N LYS A 40 39.66 -7.93 -62.55
CA LYS A 40 40.82 -7.65 -63.41
C LYS A 40 41.53 -6.35 -63.03
N GLU A 41 40.78 -5.32 -62.66
CA GLU A 41 41.34 -4.02 -62.24
C GLU A 41 42.05 -4.10 -60.88
N ASN A 42 41.55 -4.94 -59.97
CA ASN A 42 42.10 -5.09 -58.61
C ASN A 42 43.06 -6.28 -58.45
N GLY A 43 43.29 -7.09 -59.48
CA GLY A 43 44.10 -8.33 -59.41
C GLY A 43 45.59 -8.14 -59.05
N PHE A 44 46.07 -6.91 -58.88
CA PHE A 44 47.44 -6.60 -58.45
C PHE A 44 47.55 -6.10 -57.00
N SER A 45 46.44 -5.66 -56.38
CA SER A 45 46.36 -5.37 -54.94
C SER A 45 45.75 -6.59 -54.22
N GLY A 46 45.94 -6.70 -52.90
CA GLY A 46 45.36 -7.79 -52.10
C GLY A 46 43.82 -7.80 -52.08
N LYS A 47 43.20 -8.26 -50.98
CA LYS A 47 41.74 -8.17 -50.84
C LYS A 47 41.29 -6.70 -50.98
N ILE A 48 40.06 -6.45 -51.42
CA ILE A 48 39.54 -5.08 -51.47
C ILE A 48 39.27 -4.61 -50.02
N HIS A 49 40.02 -3.61 -49.57
CA HIS A 49 39.96 -2.98 -48.25
C HIS A 49 39.61 -1.48 -48.35
N GLN A 50 39.46 -0.80 -47.20
CA GLN A 50 39.14 0.63 -47.12
C GLN A 50 40.18 1.57 -47.77
N SER A 51 41.44 1.11 -47.90
CA SER A 51 42.56 1.85 -48.50
C SER A 51 42.79 1.54 -49.98
N THR A 52 41.94 0.72 -50.62
CA THR A 52 42.09 0.38 -52.04
C THR A 52 41.66 1.57 -52.90
N ASN A 53 42.44 1.91 -53.92
CA ASN A 53 42.08 2.98 -54.86
C ASN A 53 40.76 2.65 -55.56
N GLN A 54 39.81 3.59 -55.56
CA GLN A 54 38.52 3.41 -56.23
C GLN A 54 38.71 3.24 -57.74
N THR A 55 38.42 2.06 -58.28
CA THR A 55 38.47 1.81 -59.72
C THR A 55 37.14 2.21 -60.38
N PRO A 56 37.13 2.61 -61.67
CA PRO A 56 35.91 3.05 -62.34
C PRO A 56 34.83 1.95 -62.39
N SER A 57 35.22 0.67 -62.51
CA SER A 57 34.27 -0.44 -62.49
C SER A 57 33.69 -0.69 -61.09
N LEU A 58 34.47 -0.48 -60.02
CA LEU A 58 33.98 -0.58 -58.64
C LEU A 58 33.00 0.56 -58.30
N ASN A 59 33.30 1.78 -58.75
CA ASN A 59 32.38 2.92 -58.58
C ASN A 59 31.07 2.73 -59.35
N LEU A 60 31.15 2.18 -60.58
CA LEU A 60 29.96 1.83 -61.36
C LEU A 60 29.13 0.73 -60.67
N LEU A 61 29.78 -0.24 -60.01
CA LEU A 61 29.09 -1.27 -59.24
C LEU A 61 28.32 -0.66 -58.06
N TRP A 62 28.95 0.20 -57.27
CA TRP A 62 28.30 0.92 -56.16
C TRP A 62 27.15 1.82 -56.62
N GLU A 63 27.31 2.53 -57.75
CA GLU A 63 26.24 3.34 -58.34
C GLU A 63 25.04 2.48 -58.75
N LYS A 64 25.28 1.34 -59.40
CA LYS A 64 24.21 0.47 -59.91
C LYS A 64 23.54 -0.37 -58.82
N CYS A 65 24.14 -0.52 -57.64
CA CYS A 65 23.45 -1.01 -56.43
C CYS A 65 22.29 -0.10 -56.00
N CYS A 66 22.27 1.17 -56.43
CA CYS A 66 21.23 2.14 -56.12
C CYS A 66 20.21 2.31 -57.27
N SER A 67 20.25 1.45 -58.30
CA SER A 67 19.40 1.55 -59.49
C SER A 67 17.90 1.30 -59.19
N ASP A 68 17.04 1.95 -59.98
CA ASP A 68 15.59 1.74 -59.98
C ASP A 68 15.20 0.35 -60.53
N SER A 69 16.01 -0.22 -61.43
CA SER A 69 15.77 -1.56 -61.96
C SER A 69 16.02 -2.63 -60.88
N VAL A 70 14.97 -3.39 -60.55
CA VAL A 70 15.02 -4.45 -59.52
C VAL A 70 16.08 -5.50 -59.86
N VAL A 71 16.19 -5.88 -61.14
CA VAL A 71 17.11 -6.93 -61.59
C VAL A 71 18.55 -6.47 -61.49
N VAL A 72 18.87 -5.29 -62.03
CA VAL A 72 20.23 -4.72 -62.01
C VAL A 72 20.68 -4.49 -60.57
N ARG A 73 19.83 -3.88 -59.73
CA ARG A 73 20.10 -3.65 -58.32
C ARG A 73 20.41 -4.95 -57.59
N THR A 74 19.53 -5.94 -57.71
CA THR A 74 19.67 -7.21 -56.98
C THR A 74 20.91 -7.97 -57.43
N ALA A 75 21.17 -8.03 -58.73
CA ALA A 75 22.35 -8.68 -59.28
C ALA A 75 23.65 -7.97 -58.85
N CYS A 76 23.71 -6.63 -58.87
CA CYS A 76 24.89 -5.88 -58.39
C CYS A 76 25.12 -6.08 -56.88
N CYS A 77 24.06 -6.06 -56.08
CA CYS A 77 24.11 -6.30 -54.64
C CYS A 77 24.57 -7.75 -54.32
N GLU A 78 24.11 -8.74 -55.09
CA GLU A 78 24.58 -10.13 -54.98
C GLU A 78 26.02 -10.29 -55.48
N GLY A 79 26.42 -9.50 -56.47
CA GLY A 79 27.80 -9.41 -56.93
C GLY A 79 28.77 -8.95 -55.83
N LEU A 80 28.40 -7.92 -55.06
CA LEU A 80 29.17 -7.48 -53.89
C LEU A 80 29.30 -8.59 -52.83
N VAL A 81 28.23 -9.33 -52.56
CA VAL A 81 28.26 -10.47 -51.63
C VAL A 81 29.15 -11.60 -52.18
N ALA A 82 29.09 -11.87 -53.49
CA ALA A 82 29.92 -12.88 -54.13
C ALA A 82 31.42 -12.56 -54.05
N LEU A 83 31.80 -11.29 -54.17
CA LEU A 83 33.18 -10.84 -53.96
C LEU A 83 33.69 -11.15 -52.54
N VAL A 84 32.83 -11.00 -51.52
CA VAL A 84 33.17 -11.36 -50.13
C VAL A 84 33.18 -12.88 -49.93
N ALA A 85 32.28 -13.62 -50.59
CA ALA A 85 32.18 -15.08 -50.49
C ALA A 85 33.39 -15.79 -51.09
N GLN A 86 33.92 -15.25 -52.19
CA GLN A 86 35.12 -15.74 -52.87
C GLN A 86 36.42 -15.16 -52.29
N ASP A 87 36.36 -14.47 -51.14
CA ASP A 87 37.49 -13.89 -50.41
C ASP A 87 38.28 -12.79 -51.17
N HIS A 88 37.64 -12.16 -52.15
CA HIS A 88 38.19 -11.04 -52.94
C HIS A 88 37.97 -9.66 -52.29
N ALA A 89 37.04 -9.53 -51.34
CA ALA A 89 36.76 -8.29 -50.61
C ALA A 89 36.57 -8.51 -49.10
N GLU A 90 36.99 -7.54 -48.29
CA GLU A 90 36.76 -7.58 -46.84
C GLU A 90 35.28 -7.38 -46.50
N SER A 91 34.73 -8.23 -45.62
CA SER A 91 33.34 -8.14 -45.19
C SER A 91 33.01 -6.82 -44.49
N SER A 92 33.93 -6.28 -43.69
CA SER A 92 33.78 -5.00 -42.97
C SER A 92 33.72 -3.81 -43.93
N TYR A 93 34.55 -3.82 -44.98
CA TYR A 93 34.56 -2.80 -46.02
C TYR A 93 33.23 -2.74 -46.77
N VAL A 94 32.76 -3.89 -47.27
CA VAL A 94 31.51 -3.96 -48.04
C VAL A 94 30.31 -3.61 -47.16
N LEU A 95 30.28 -4.08 -45.91
CA LEU A 95 29.22 -3.76 -44.96
C LEU A 95 29.13 -2.26 -44.68
N ASN A 96 30.25 -1.60 -44.36
CA ASN A 96 30.29 -0.15 -44.13
C ASN A 96 29.93 0.65 -45.39
N GLY A 97 30.38 0.19 -46.57
CA GLY A 97 30.01 0.78 -47.85
C GLY A 97 28.51 0.73 -48.12
N ILE A 98 27.87 -0.41 -47.83
CA ILE A 98 26.42 -0.55 -47.94
C ILE A 98 25.68 0.35 -46.93
N LEU A 99 26.11 0.38 -45.67
CA LEU A 99 25.50 1.21 -44.63
C LEU A 99 25.50 2.70 -45.01
N ASN A 100 26.59 3.18 -45.62
CA ASN A 100 26.70 4.57 -46.08
C ASN A 100 25.74 4.92 -47.24
N LEU A 101 25.28 3.93 -48.02
CA LEU A 101 24.37 4.14 -49.15
C LEU A 101 22.88 4.11 -48.75
N ILE A 102 22.55 3.59 -47.57
CA ILE A 102 21.15 3.44 -47.12
C ILE A 102 20.41 4.77 -46.96
N PRO A 103 20.99 5.84 -46.36
CA PRO A 103 20.28 7.10 -46.18
C PRO A 103 19.88 7.76 -47.51
N SER A 104 20.74 7.65 -48.54
CA SER A 104 20.59 8.36 -49.82
C SER A 104 19.82 7.58 -50.89
N THR A 105 19.54 6.29 -50.67
CA THR A 105 18.89 5.44 -51.67
C THR A 105 17.37 5.52 -51.61
N ARG A 106 16.76 5.52 -52.80
CA ARG A 106 15.30 5.41 -52.95
C ARG A 106 14.79 4.01 -52.59
N ASN A 107 15.57 2.98 -52.90
CA ASN A 107 15.21 1.57 -52.74
C ASN A 107 16.28 0.81 -51.95
N THR A 108 15.93 0.36 -50.75
CA THR A 108 16.86 -0.31 -49.82
C THR A 108 16.87 -1.83 -49.91
N HIS A 109 15.94 -2.44 -50.68
CA HIS A 109 15.74 -3.90 -50.71
C HIS A 109 16.99 -4.72 -51.03
N GLY A 110 17.71 -4.36 -52.10
CA GLY A 110 18.93 -5.10 -52.51
C GLY A 110 20.05 -4.97 -51.48
N LEU A 111 20.20 -3.79 -50.89
CA LEU A 111 21.22 -3.47 -49.89
C LEU A 111 20.98 -4.23 -48.57
N ILE A 112 19.74 -4.23 -48.07
CA ILE A 112 19.36 -4.96 -46.84
C ILE A 112 19.54 -6.46 -47.05
N LYS A 113 19.14 -7.01 -48.21
CA LYS A 113 19.39 -8.43 -48.56
C LYS A 113 20.88 -8.77 -48.54
N SER A 114 21.74 -7.88 -49.05
CA SER A 114 23.19 -8.06 -48.99
C SER A 114 23.75 -8.01 -47.57
N ILE A 115 23.29 -7.08 -46.72
CA ILE A 115 23.66 -7.04 -45.29
C ILE A 115 23.32 -8.38 -44.63
N MET A 116 22.09 -8.88 -44.84
CA MET A 116 21.63 -10.13 -44.22
C MET A 116 22.46 -11.34 -44.67
N LYS A 117 22.80 -11.44 -45.96
CA LYS A 117 23.69 -12.49 -46.47
C LYS A 117 25.10 -12.38 -45.89
N LEU A 118 25.65 -11.17 -45.75
CA LEU A 118 26.96 -10.96 -45.14
C LEU A 118 26.97 -11.37 -43.66
N LEU A 119 25.93 -11.04 -42.90
CA LEU A 119 25.76 -11.48 -41.51
C LEU A 119 25.63 -13.01 -41.40
N GLN A 120 24.89 -13.65 -42.32
CA GLN A 120 24.79 -15.11 -42.38
C GLN A 120 26.15 -15.76 -42.66
N MET A 121 26.94 -15.19 -43.56
CA MET A 121 28.29 -15.68 -43.85
C MET A 121 29.25 -15.48 -42.67
N GLN A 122 29.13 -14.39 -41.92
CA GLN A 122 29.89 -14.17 -40.69
C GLN A 122 29.55 -15.24 -39.64
N ALA A 123 28.25 -15.50 -39.43
CA ALA A 123 27.77 -16.55 -38.53
C ALA A 123 28.34 -17.94 -38.88
N LEU A 124 28.38 -18.26 -40.18
CA LEU A 124 28.90 -19.53 -40.68
C LEU A 124 30.41 -19.68 -40.51
N LYS A 125 31.19 -18.60 -40.74
CA LYS A 125 32.65 -18.63 -40.61
C LYS A 125 33.10 -18.81 -39.16
N GLU A 126 32.39 -18.20 -38.22
CA GLU A 126 32.75 -18.27 -36.80
C GLU A 126 32.24 -19.52 -36.10
N GLY A 127 31.11 -20.08 -36.56
CA GLY A 127 30.65 -21.40 -36.09
C GLY A 127 31.62 -22.55 -36.41
N GLN A 128 32.56 -22.36 -37.34
CA GLN A 128 33.60 -23.33 -37.70
C GLN A 128 34.89 -23.20 -36.86
N GLY A 129 35.12 -22.05 -36.20
CA GLY A 129 36.30 -21.77 -35.38
C GLY A 129 35.94 -21.77 -33.90
N GLY A 130 35.95 -22.95 -33.28
CA GLY A 130 35.31 -23.26 -31.99
C GLY A 130 35.72 -22.53 -30.70
N GLU A 131 36.26 -21.30 -30.71
CA GLU A 131 36.72 -20.63 -29.47
C GLU A 131 36.54 -19.11 -29.37
N LYS A 132 36.04 -18.39 -30.39
CA LYS A 132 35.82 -16.93 -30.25
C LYS A 132 34.37 -16.64 -29.88
N ASN A 133 34.15 -16.00 -28.73
CA ASN A 133 32.85 -15.50 -28.28
C ASN A 133 32.25 -14.57 -29.33
N ILE A 134 31.32 -15.09 -30.14
CA ILE A 134 30.55 -14.35 -31.16
C ILE A 134 29.78 -13.18 -30.52
N GLN A 135 29.49 -13.27 -29.22
CA GLN A 135 28.84 -12.22 -28.43
C GLN A 135 29.56 -10.86 -28.45
N ASP A 136 30.85 -10.80 -28.79
CA ASP A 136 31.64 -9.56 -28.73
C ASP A 136 31.75 -8.79 -30.07
N ILE A 137 31.17 -9.31 -31.16
CA ILE A 137 31.36 -8.72 -32.50
C ILE A 137 30.52 -7.46 -32.67
N TYR A 138 29.24 -7.56 -32.28
CA TYR A 138 28.29 -6.48 -32.35
C TYR A 138 27.75 -6.18 -30.96
N THR A 139 27.59 -4.91 -30.68
CA THR A 139 27.02 -4.36 -29.45
C THR A 139 25.92 -3.38 -29.82
N ILE A 140 25.21 -2.82 -28.85
CA ILE A 140 24.17 -1.82 -29.15
C ILE A 140 24.81 -0.44 -29.46
N ARG A 141 25.86 -0.02 -28.72
CA ARG A 141 26.41 1.35 -28.79
C ARG A 141 27.78 1.47 -29.42
N THR A 142 28.76 0.65 -29.01
CA THR A 142 30.16 0.82 -29.43
C THR A 142 30.43 0.34 -30.86
N ARG A 143 29.80 -0.77 -31.25
CA ARG A 143 29.79 -1.32 -32.61
C ARG A 143 28.35 -1.75 -32.91
N PRO A 144 27.47 -0.81 -33.28
CA PRO A 144 26.06 -1.11 -33.49
C PRO A 144 25.92 -2.24 -34.51
N GLN A 145 25.01 -3.17 -34.21
CA GLN A 145 24.65 -4.18 -35.18
C GLN A 145 24.11 -3.48 -36.45
N PRO A 146 24.46 -3.92 -37.67
CA PRO A 146 24.20 -3.15 -38.90
C PRO A 146 22.73 -2.78 -39.14
N LEU A 147 21.79 -3.65 -38.76
CA LEU A 147 20.35 -3.42 -38.87
C LEU A 147 19.84 -2.37 -37.88
N ILE A 148 20.51 -2.18 -36.73
CA ILE A 148 20.23 -1.04 -35.83
C ILE A 148 20.47 0.25 -36.60
N THR A 149 21.64 0.37 -37.23
CA THR A 149 22.00 1.52 -38.06
C THR A 149 21.03 1.70 -39.23
N VAL A 150 20.60 0.62 -39.91
CA VAL A 150 19.58 0.71 -40.97
C VAL A 150 18.27 1.29 -40.43
N LEU A 151 17.82 0.81 -39.28
CA LEU A 151 16.54 1.18 -38.69
C LEU A 151 16.52 2.62 -38.18
N GLU A 152 17.62 3.09 -37.58
CA GLU A 152 17.79 4.48 -37.14
C GLU A 152 17.80 5.47 -38.32
N HIS A 153 18.44 5.12 -39.44
CA HIS A 153 18.51 6.02 -40.59
C HIS A 153 17.24 6.01 -41.44
N ARG A 154 16.53 4.86 -41.54
CA ARG A 154 15.34 4.69 -42.38
C ARG A 154 14.30 3.77 -41.73
N PRO A 155 13.41 4.28 -40.86
CA PRO A 155 12.37 3.50 -40.18
C PRO A 155 11.37 2.86 -41.17
N ASP A 156 11.14 3.50 -42.32
CA ASP A 156 10.24 3.01 -43.39
C ASP A 156 10.65 1.64 -43.96
N CYS A 157 11.89 1.20 -43.75
CA CYS A 157 12.41 -0.04 -44.29
C CYS A 157 11.92 -1.31 -43.55
N TRP A 158 11.06 -1.15 -42.54
CA TRP A 158 10.59 -2.27 -41.72
C TRP A 158 9.97 -3.45 -42.51
N PRO A 159 9.22 -3.29 -43.63
CA PRO A 159 8.64 -4.44 -44.33
C PRO A 159 9.73 -5.30 -44.99
N VAL A 160 10.77 -4.64 -45.52
CA VAL A 160 11.92 -5.29 -46.12
C VAL A 160 12.74 -6.01 -45.05
N LEU A 161 12.98 -5.35 -43.91
CA LEU A 161 13.68 -5.95 -42.77
C LEU A 161 12.94 -7.19 -42.28
N LEU A 162 11.63 -7.12 -42.10
CA LEU A 162 10.80 -8.25 -41.69
C LEU A 162 10.93 -9.42 -42.67
N GLN A 163 10.77 -9.17 -43.97
CA GLN A 163 10.88 -10.23 -44.99
C GLN A 163 12.25 -10.92 -44.98
N GLN A 164 13.33 -10.13 -44.86
CA GLN A 164 14.68 -10.69 -44.83
C GLN A 164 14.99 -11.40 -43.50
N LEU A 165 14.48 -10.92 -42.36
CA LEU A 165 14.60 -11.59 -41.07
C LEU A 165 13.84 -12.92 -41.05
N THR A 166 12.63 -12.97 -41.62
CA THR A 166 11.86 -14.21 -41.78
C THR A 166 12.66 -15.23 -42.59
N ALA A 167 13.21 -14.82 -43.74
CA ALA A 167 14.04 -15.71 -44.55
C ALA A 167 15.33 -16.13 -43.81
N PHE A 168 16.00 -15.20 -43.13
CA PHE A 168 17.24 -15.46 -42.39
C PHE A 168 17.05 -16.51 -41.31
N PHE A 169 16.00 -16.36 -40.50
CA PHE A 169 15.70 -17.39 -39.52
C PHE A 169 15.32 -18.66 -40.25
N GLN A 170 14.27 -18.69 -41.09
CA GLN A 170 13.76 -19.93 -41.70
C GLN A 170 14.82 -20.75 -42.45
N GLN A 171 15.81 -20.09 -43.06
CA GLN A 171 16.87 -20.72 -43.85
C GLN A 171 18.19 -20.92 -43.08
N CYS A 172 18.26 -20.65 -41.77
CA CYS A 172 19.51 -20.84 -41.00
C CYS A 172 19.83 -22.35 -40.88
N PRO A 173 21.05 -22.79 -41.30
CA PRO A 173 21.43 -24.20 -41.26
C PRO A 173 21.70 -24.68 -39.83
N GLU A 174 21.42 -25.96 -39.55
CA GLU A 174 21.49 -26.56 -38.21
C GLU A 174 22.82 -26.31 -37.49
N ARG A 175 23.94 -26.39 -38.22
CA ARG A 175 25.29 -26.23 -37.66
C ARG A 175 25.62 -24.82 -37.18
N SER A 176 24.85 -23.79 -37.57
CA SER A 176 25.12 -22.38 -37.22
C SER A 176 23.98 -21.69 -36.49
N GLN A 177 22.98 -22.44 -36.00
CA GLN A 177 21.79 -21.86 -35.35
C GLN A 177 22.14 -20.98 -34.16
N VAL A 178 23.07 -21.43 -33.30
CA VAL A 178 23.53 -20.67 -32.12
C VAL A 178 24.21 -19.37 -32.56
N SER A 179 25.12 -19.44 -33.52
CA SER A 179 25.83 -18.28 -34.07
C SER A 179 24.88 -17.28 -34.76
N CYS A 180 23.89 -17.77 -35.50
CA CYS A 180 22.83 -16.95 -36.15
C CYS A 180 22.10 -16.09 -35.10
N VAL A 181 21.69 -16.69 -33.98
CA VAL A 181 20.96 -15.99 -32.91
C VAL A 181 21.86 -15.02 -32.16
N GLN A 182 23.10 -15.41 -31.85
CA GLN A 182 24.04 -14.57 -31.12
C GLN A 182 24.38 -13.27 -31.88
N ILE A 183 24.57 -13.35 -33.21
CA ILE A 183 24.80 -12.16 -34.05
C ILE A 183 23.57 -11.25 -34.10
N MET A 184 22.37 -11.81 -34.03
CA MET A 184 21.12 -11.05 -34.06
C MET A 184 20.69 -10.51 -32.69
N ALA A 185 21.22 -11.07 -31.59
CA ALA A 185 20.83 -10.72 -30.23
C ALA A 185 20.94 -9.21 -29.91
N PRO A 186 22.01 -8.47 -30.30
CA PRO A 186 22.09 -7.04 -30.07
C PRO A 186 20.98 -6.25 -30.79
N PHE A 187 20.61 -6.65 -32.00
CA PHE A 187 19.52 -6.02 -32.75
C PHE A 187 18.16 -6.27 -32.08
N LEU A 188 17.89 -7.50 -31.65
CA LEU A 188 16.64 -7.83 -30.96
C LEU A 188 16.52 -7.10 -29.62
N ARG A 189 17.61 -7.05 -28.84
CA ARG A 189 17.66 -6.26 -27.58
C ARG A 189 17.43 -4.77 -27.83
N TYR A 190 18.03 -4.20 -28.87
CA TYR A 190 17.75 -2.82 -29.26
C TYR A 190 16.28 -2.65 -29.60
N LEU A 191 15.74 -3.47 -30.51
CA LEU A 191 14.38 -3.33 -31.02
C LEU A 191 13.33 -3.40 -29.91
N TYR A 192 13.44 -4.35 -28.96
CA TYR A 192 12.43 -4.55 -27.91
C TYR A 192 12.69 -3.73 -26.63
N CYS A 193 13.95 -3.46 -26.28
CA CYS A 193 14.33 -2.83 -25.01
C CYS A 193 14.83 -1.38 -25.15
N GLU A 194 14.64 -0.73 -26.30
CA GLU A 194 14.98 0.68 -26.49
C GLU A 194 14.23 1.58 -25.48
N PRO A 195 14.88 2.53 -24.78
CA PRO A 195 14.20 3.40 -23.81
C PRO A 195 13.11 4.28 -24.40
N SER A 196 13.25 4.69 -25.68
CA SER A 196 12.31 5.54 -26.41
C SER A 196 11.08 4.78 -26.94
N GLN A 197 11.21 3.46 -27.16
CA GLN A 197 10.24 2.59 -27.83
C GLN A 197 9.41 3.30 -28.91
N SER A 198 10.04 3.68 -30.02
CA SER A 198 9.35 4.39 -31.10
C SER A 198 8.13 3.61 -31.62
N GLN A 199 6.99 4.31 -31.77
CA GLN A 199 5.75 3.74 -32.32
C GLN A 199 5.94 3.25 -33.77
N GLU A 200 6.89 3.81 -34.50
CA GLU A 200 7.22 3.40 -35.87
C GLU A 200 7.68 1.93 -35.93
N TYR A 201 8.26 1.43 -34.85
CA TYR A 201 8.77 0.06 -34.75
C TYR A 201 7.72 -0.94 -34.24
N ALA A 202 6.54 -0.50 -33.80
CA ALA A 202 5.50 -1.36 -33.23
C ALA A 202 5.09 -2.50 -34.19
N LYS A 203 4.84 -2.17 -35.46
CA LYS A 203 4.46 -3.14 -36.50
C LYS A 203 5.56 -4.17 -36.74
N LEU A 204 6.82 -3.72 -36.76
CA LEU A 204 7.98 -4.60 -36.90
C LEU A 204 8.11 -5.53 -35.69
N ARG A 205 8.02 -5.00 -34.47
CA ARG A 205 8.13 -5.76 -33.22
C ARG A 205 7.11 -6.89 -33.13
N LEU A 206 5.83 -6.59 -33.38
CA LEU A 206 4.74 -7.57 -33.31
C LEU A 206 4.86 -8.62 -34.42
N ALA A 207 5.13 -8.20 -35.66
CA ALA A 207 5.24 -9.14 -36.78
C ALA A 207 6.50 -10.02 -36.65
N LEU A 208 7.62 -9.46 -36.22
CA LEU A 208 8.86 -10.21 -36.01
C LEU A 208 8.73 -11.20 -34.86
N LEU A 209 8.03 -10.83 -33.78
CA LEU A 209 7.80 -11.74 -32.66
C LEU A 209 7.08 -13.02 -33.11
N LYS A 210 6.01 -12.87 -33.90
CA LYS A 210 5.28 -14.01 -34.47
C LYS A 210 6.17 -14.91 -35.33
N VAL A 211 7.09 -14.31 -36.09
CA VAL A 211 8.06 -15.05 -36.92
C VAL A 211 9.11 -15.78 -36.06
N LEU A 212 9.59 -15.15 -34.99
CA LEU A 212 10.60 -15.71 -34.10
C LEU A 212 10.06 -16.89 -33.29
N LEU A 213 8.79 -16.82 -32.87
CA LEU A 213 8.12 -17.82 -32.03
C LEU A 213 7.31 -18.87 -32.83
N GLN A 214 7.29 -18.76 -34.16
CA GLN A 214 6.65 -19.73 -35.03
C GLN A 214 7.40 -21.07 -34.96
N PRO A 215 6.71 -22.19 -34.63
CA PRO A 215 7.36 -23.49 -34.54
C PRO A 215 7.79 -23.95 -35.94
N ARG A 216 9.00 -24.52 -36.04
CA ARG A 216 9.53 -25.03 -37.33
C ARG A 216 9.12 -26.45 -37.66
N VAL A 217 8.91 -27.25 -36.63
CA VAL A 217 8.62 -28.67 -36.76
C VAL A 217 7.30 -28.92 -36.04
N LEU A 218 6.35 -29.54 -36.74
CA LEU A 218 5.07 -30.01 -36.17
C LEU A 218 5.23 -31.31 -35.37
N CYS A 219 6.46 -31.71 -35.02
CA CYS A 219 6.72 -33.00 -34.39
C CYS A 219 6.60 -32.89 -32.86
N ASP A 220 5.91 -33.88 -32.29
CA ASP A 220 5.81 -34.19 -30.86
C ASP A 220 7.16 -34.62 -30.24
N GLU A 221 8.24 -33.89 -30.51
CA GLU A 221 9.50 -34.12 -29.81
C GLU A 221 9.42 -33.50 -28.41
N ALA A 222 9.90 -34.22 -27.40
CA ALA A 222 9.87 -33.77 -26.00
C ALA A 222 10.74 -32.51 -25.75
N GLN A 223 11.60 -32.14 -26.71
CA GLN A 223 12.51 -31.01 -26.61
C GLN A 223 12.36 -30.06 -27.82
N PRO A 224 12.41 -28.74 -27.60
CA PRO A 224 12.41 -27.75 -28.67
C PRO A 224 13.71 -27.80 -29.49
N SER A 225 13.68 -27.35 -30.74
CA SER A 225 14.89 -27.28 -31.57
C SER A 225 15.93 -26.32 -30.96
N ILE A 226 17.23 -26.52 -31.25
CA ILE A 226 18.32 -25.70 -30.70
C ILE A 226 18.09 -24.21 -31.00
N LEU A 227 17.62 -23.88 -32.20
CA LEU A 227 17.29 -22.51 -32.56
C LEU A 227 16.15 -21.93 -31.71
N GLU A 228 15.04 -22.67 -31.57
CA GLU A 228 13.91 -22.25 -30.74
C GLU A 228 14.37 -22.07 -29.29
N GLN A 229 15.24 -22.95 -28.77
CA GLN A 229 15.83 -22.79 -27.44
C GLN A 229 16.58 -21.48 -27.27
N GLN A 230 17.46 -21.14 -28.21
CA GLN A 230 18.25 -19.90 -28.13
C GLN A 230 17.38 -18.64 -28.27
N ILE A 231 16.36 -18.68 -29.13
CA ILE A 231 15.42 -17.55 -29.31
C ILE A 231 14.57 -17.36 -28.05
N LEU A 232 13.97 -18.43 -27.52
CA LEU A 232 13.13 -18.39 -26.32
C LEU A 232 13.94 -17.92 -25.10
N GLN A 233 15.17 -18.41 -24.93
CA GLN A 233 16.06 -17.98 -23.86
C GLN A 233 16.38 -16.48 -23.99
N LEU A 234 16.72 -16.01 -25.20
CA LEU A 234 16.96 -14.59 -25.45
C LEU A 234 15.71 -13.73 -25.13
N CYS A 235 14.53 -14.19 -25.51
CA CYS A 235 13.26 -13.53 -25.19
C CYS A 235 13.01 -13.46 -23.67
N CYS A 236 13.30 -14.53 -22.91
CA CYS A 236 13.20 -14.53 -21.45
C CYS A 236 14.16 -13.51 -20.82
N ASP A 237 15.40 -13.45 -21.29
CA ASP A 237 16.43 -12.53 -20.79
C ASP A 237 16.08 -11.05 -21.04
N MET A 238 15.24 -10.76 -22.04
CA MET A 238 14.83 -9.39 -22.38
C MET A 238 13.71 -8.84 -21.48
N ILE A 239 12.92 -9.71 -20.82
CA ILE A 239 11.72 -9.32 -20.05
C ILE A 239 12.02 -8.23 -19.01
N PRO A 240 13.08 -8.32 -18.19
CA PRO A 240 13.35 -7.30 -17.17
C PRO A 240 13.70 -5.92 -17.75
N CYS A 241 14.05 -5.87 -19.05
CA CYS A 241 14.44 -4.65 -19.74
C CYS A 241 13.29 -4.02 -20.56
N LEU A 242 12.11 -4.66 -20.61
CA LEU A 242 10.95 -4.13 -21.32
C LEU A 242 10.42 -2.86 -20.62
N GLN A 243 10.04 -1.86 -21.41
CA GLN A 243 9.47 -0.61 -20.89
C GLN A 243 7.96 -0.75 -20.71
N ILE A 244 7.46 -0.32 -19.54
CA ILE A 244 6.03 -0.35 -19.22
C ILE A 244 5.66 0.99 -18.57
N LYS A 245 5.48 2.03 -19.39
CA LYS A 245 5.12 3.38 -18.91
C LYS A 245 3.72 3.81 -19.34
N ASP A 246 3.38 3.52 -20.59
CA ASP A 246 2.14 3.98 -21.22
C ASP A 246 1.26 2.80 -21.65
N LEU A 247 0.01 3.11 -22.01
CA LEU A 247 -0.98 2.12 -22.48
C LEU A 247 -0.45 1.28 -23.65
N ILE A 248 0.14 1.92 -24.66
CA ILE A 248 0.63 1.24 -25.87
C ILE A 248 1.76 0.25 -25.52
N GLN A 249 2.74 0.70 -24.73
CA GLN A 249 3.87 -0.13 -24.32
C GLN A 249 3.41 -1.31 -23.47
N THR A 250 2.47 -1.07 -22.56
CA THR A 250 1.88 -2.12 -21.70
C THR A 250 1.21 -3.19 -22.55
N THR A 251 0.38 -2.80 -23.52
CA THR A 251 -0.28 -3.76 -24.42
C THR A 251 0.71 -4.54 -25.26
N GLU A 252 1.75 -3.90 -25.80
CA GLU A 252 2.80 -4.60 -26.56
C GLU A 252 3.56 -5.62 -25.69
N VAL A 253 3.86 -5.26 -24.43
CA VAL A 253 4.53 -6.17 -23.49
C VAL A 253 3.61 -7.33 -23.09
N MET A 254 2.32 -7.07 -22.87
CA MET A 254 1.33 -8.13 -22.61
C MET A 254 1.29 -9.14 -23.76
N LEU A 255 1.19 -8.67 -25.01
CA LEU A 255 1.21 -9.54 -26.19
C LEU A 255 2.55 -10.26 -26.35
N PHE A 256 3.66 -9.59 -26.05
CA PHE A 256 4.99 -10.20 -26.10
C PHE A 256 5.09 -11.40 -25.17
N ILE A 257 4.61 -11.23 -23.95
CA ILE A 257 4.71 -12.25 -22.91
C ILE A 257 3.69 -13.36 -23.14
N GLU A 258 2.48 -13.04 -23.61
CA GLU A 258 1.47 -14.04 -23.96
C GLU A 258 2.01 -15.02 -25.02
N GLU A 259 2.55 -14.51 -26.13
CA GLU A 259 3.12 -15.34 -27.19
C GLU A 259 4.35 -16.14 -26.70
N LEU A 260 5.21 -15.52 -25.87
CA LEU A 260 6.36 -16.20 -25.27
C LEU A 260 5.94 -17.32 -24.32
N TYR A 261 4.95 -17.06 -23.47
CA TYR A 261 4.42 -18.02 -22.51
C TYR A 261 3.83 -19.23 -23.23
N LEU A 262 2.95 -19.00 -24.20
CA LEU A 262 2.35 -20.06 -25.02
C LEU A 262 3.40 -20.88 -25.76
N SER A 263 4.50 -20.25 -26.19
CA SER A 263 5.61 -20.95 -26.86
C SER A 263 6.39 -21.85 -25.90
N LEU A 264 6.63 -21.39 -24.65
CA LEU A 264 7.28 -22.20 -23.61
C LEU A 264 6.38 -23.36 -23.14
N LEU A 265 5.05 -23.15 -23.08
CA LEU A 265 4.07 -24.17 -22.72
C LEU A 265 4.02 -25.37 -23.68
N ARG A 266 4.57 -25.25 -24.90
CA ARG A 266 4.70 -26.40 -25.83
C ARG A 266 5.61 -27.50 -25.27
N HIS A 267 6.60 -27.13 -24.45
CA HIS A 267 7.56 -28.06 -23.83
C HIS A 267 7.72 -27.77 -22.33
N PRO A 268 6.67 -28.01 -21.51
CA PRO A 268 6.62 -27.53 -20.13
C PRO A 268 7.64 -28.23 -19.22
N VAL A 269 7.97 -29.49 -19.53
CA VAL A 269 8.96 -30.29 -18.76
C VAL A 269 10.38 -29.77 -18.96
N PHE A 270 10.71 -29.26 -20.15
CA PHE A 270 12.03 -28.70 -20.44
C PHE A 270 12.19 -27.30 -19.84
N TRP A 271 11.17 -26.45 -19.97
CA TRP A 271 11.21 -25.05 -19.53
C TRP A 271 10.71 -24.81 -18.10
N LYS A 272 10.76 -25.81 -17.21
CA LYS A 272 10.21 -25.71 -15.84
C LYS A 272 10.67 -24.46 -15.08
N ILE A 273 11.98 -24.19 -15.08
CA ILE A 273 12.56 -23.05 -14.35
C ILE A 273 12.10 -21.75 -14.99
N GLN A 274 12.22 -21.61 -16.31
CA GLN A 274 11.84 -20.40 -17.04
C GLN A 274 10.34 -20.12 -16.93
N LEU A 275 9.49 -21.15 -17.01
CA LEU A 275 8.05 -21.03 -16.80
C LEU A 275 7.75 -20.55 -15.38
N SER A 276 8.36 -21.13 -14.34
CA SER A 276 8.16 -20.68 -12.96
C SER A 276 8.60 -19.22 -12.73
N GLN A 277 9.70 -18.78 -13.36
CA GLN A 277 10.13 -17.38 -13.34
C GLN A 277 9.12 -16.50 -14.07
N LEU A 278 8.65 -16.94 -15.24
CA LEU A 278 7.72 -16.19 -16.05
C LEU A 278 6.35 -16.06 -15.37
N THR A 279 5.88 -17.08 -14.63
CA THR A 279 4.70 -17.01 -13.76
C THR A 279 4.83 -15.89 -12.73
N LEU A 280 6.00 -15.72 -12.11
CA LEU A 280 6.25 -14.63 -11.15
C LEU A 280 6.34 -13.25 -11.83
N GLN A 281 6.91 -13.18 -13.04
CA GLN A 281 6.94 -11.94 -13.82
C GLN A 281 5.54 -11.54 -14.31
N LEU A 282 4.71 -12.52 -14.70
CA LEU A 282 3.30 -12.30 -15.07
C LEU A 282 2.53 -11.59 -13.96
N LEU A 283 2.69 -12.01 -12.70
CA LEU A 283 2.06 -11.33 -11.55
C LEU A 283 2.52 -9.88 -11.41
N CYS A 284 3.81 -9.61 -11.61
CA CYS A 284 4.35 -8.23 -11.58
C CYS A 284 3.75 -7.38 -12.70
N ILE A 285 3.48 -7.98 -13.86
CA ILE A 285 2.92 -7.28 -15.02
C ILE A 285 1.42 -7.09 -14.89
N CYS A 286 0.70 -8.04 -14.28
CA CYS A 286 -0.69 -7.84 -13.88
C CYS A 286 -0.85 -6.60 -12.99
N GLU A 287 0.11 -6.30 -12.11
CA GLU A 287 0.08 -5.06 -11.31
C GLU A 287 0.08 -3.81 -12.19
N VAL A 288 0.95 -3.76 -13.19
CA VAL A 288 1.07 -2.60 -14.08
C VAL A 288 -0.10 -2.51 -15.03
N SER A 289 -0.55 -3.65 -15.57
CA SER A 289 -1.71 -3.69 -16.46
C SER A 289 -2.96 -3.23 -15.73
N LEU A 290 -3.21 -3.68 -14.49
CA LEU A 290 -4.34 -3.19 -13.69
C LEU A 290 -4.28 -1.68 -13.43
N LYS A 291 -3.09 -1.10 -13.24
CA LYS A 291 -2.94 0.35 -13.04
C LYS A 291 -3.12 1.17 -14.31
N ILE A 292 -2.72 0.66 -15.48
CA ILE A 292 -2.69 1.40 -16.75
C ILE A 292 -3.89 1.06 -17.64
N THR A 293 -4.14 -0.23 -17.90
CA THR A 293 -5.21 -0.72 -18.79
C THR A 293 -6.51 -1.02 -18.04
N GLY A 294 -6.42 -1.38 -16.75
CA GLY A 294 -7.55 -1.92 -15.99
C GLY A 294 -7.93 -3.36 -16.36
N GLU A 295 -7.16 -4.02 -17.22
CA GLU A 295 -7.43 -5.35 -17.78
C GLU A 295 -6.23 -6.28 -17.59
N CYS A 296 -6.46 -7.50 -17.11
CA CYS A 296 -5.41 -8.52 -16.91
C CYS A 296 -5.90 -9.95 -17.13
N SER A 297 -7.13 -10.12 -17.63
CA SER A 297 -7.80 -11.40 -17.83
C SER A 297 -6.98 -12.41 -18.64
N SER A 298 -6.38 -11.99 -19.75
CA SER A 298 -5.52 -12.88 -20.59
C SER A 298 -4.30 -13.40 -19.81
N LEU A 299 -3.65 -12.55 -19.02
CA LEU A 299 -2.49 -12.94 -18.21
C LEU A 299 -2.88 -13.93 -17.11
N ILE A 300 -4.04 -13.76 -16.49
CA ILE A 300 -4.54 -14.69 -15.47
C ILE A 300 -4.92 -16.03 -16.08
N GLN A 301 -5.52 -16.02 -17.27
CA GLN A 301 -5.80 -17.27 -18.00
C GLN A 301 -4.50 -18.04 -18.26
N LEU A 302 -3.39 -17.38 -18.65
CA LEU A 302 -2.09 -18.05 -18.81
C LEU A 302 -1.58 -18.67 -17.49
N LEU A 303 -1.76 -17.96 -16.36
CA LEU A 303 -1.46 -18.50 -15.04
C LEU A 303 -2.30 -19.75 -14.75
N ASP A 304 -3.60 -19.71 -15.03
CA ASP A 304 -4.54 -20.81 -14.80
C ASP A 304 -4.18 -22.09 -15.58
N HIS A 305 -3.80 -21.96 -16.85
CA HIS A 305 -3.32 -23.07 -17.67
C HIS A 305 -2.01 -23.66 -17.14
N SER A 306 -1.13 -22.82 -16.57
CA SER A 306 0.16 -23.29 -16.06
C SER A 306 0.10 -24.05 -14.75
N VAL A 307 -0.95 -23.86 -13.94
CA VAL A 307 -1.16 -24.62 -12.71
C VAL A 307 -1.27 -26.13 -13.02
N GLU A 308 -2.03 -26.49 -14.05
CA GLU A 308 -2.26 -27.89 -14.44
C GLU A 308 -1.00 -28.57 -14.99
N LEU A 309 -0.14 -27.80 -15.67
CA LEU A 309 1.04 -28.29 -16.36
C LEU A 309 2.26 -28.43 -15.43
N LEU A 310 2.48 -27.46 -14.54
CA LEU A 310 3.65 -27.44 -13.65
C LEU A 310 3.44 -28.23 -12.35
N LYS A 311 2.20 -28.39 -11.89
CA LYS A 311 1.84 -29.14 -10.66
C LYS A 311 2.73 -28.75 -9.47
N GLU A 312 3.61 -29.65 -9.02
CA GLU A 312 4.46 -29.47 -7.83
C GLU A 312 5.52 -28.37 -7.98
N ASP A 313 5.98 -28.07 -9.22
CA ASP A 313 7.01 -27.06 -9.46
C ASP A 313 6.45 -25.62 -9.44
N PHE A 314 5.12 -25.48 -9.40
CA PHE A 314 4.43 -24.18 -9.40
C PHE A 314 4.68 -23.42 -8.09
N PRO A 315 5.05 -22.12 -8.13
CA PRO A 315 5.38 -21.35 -6.93
C PRO A 315 4.12 -20.88 -6.16
N VAL A 316 3.33 -21.83 -5.65
CA VAL A 316 2.01 -21.61 -5.02
C VAL A 316 2.06 -20.52 -3.94
N GLU A 317 3.00 -20.59 -3.00
CA GLU A 317 3.11 -19.65 -1.88
C GLU A 317 3.27 -18.18 -2.36
N LEU A 318 4.18 -17.94 -3.30
CA LEU A 318 4.41 -16.60 -3.84
C LEU A 318 3.22 -16.13 -4.67
N VAL A 319 2.58 -17.03 -5.41
CA VAL A 319 1.41 -16.69 -6.24
C VAL A 319 0.21 -16.32 -5.37
N ILE A 320 -0.04 -17.03 -4.27
CA ILE A 320 -1.09 -16.67 -3.30
C ILE A 320 -0.85 -15.27 -2.71
N ILE A 321 0.39 -14.98 -2.30
CA ILE A 321 0.76 -13.64 -1.80
C ILE A 321 0.56 -12.57 -2.88
N GLY A 322 0.95 -12.88 -4.12
CA GLY A 322 0.73 -12.01 -5.27
C GLY A 322 -0.75 -11.73 -5.53
N ILE A 323 -1.60 -12.76 -5.51
CA ILE A 323 -3.05 -12.64 -5.67
C ILE A 323 -3.63 -11.77 -4.54
N ALA A 324 -3.22 -11.99 -3.29
CA ALA A 324 -3.68 -11.17 -2.15
C ALA A 324 -3.34 -9.68 -2.35
N LEU A 325 -2.12 -9.36 -2.83
CA LEU A 325 -1.69 -8.00 -3.11
C LEU A 325 -2.43 -7.36 -4.30
N LEU A 326 -2.70 -8.14 -5.35
CA LEU A 326 -3.39 -7.67 -6.56
C LEU A 326 -4.87 -7.44 -6.28
N LEU A 327 -5.56 -8.34 -5.56
CA LEU A 327 -6.99 -8.21 -5.24
C LEU A 327 -7.34 -6.91 -4.51
N LEU A 328 -6.43 -6.35 -3.70
CA LEU A 328 -6.61 -5.04 -3.06
C LEU A 328 -6.61 -3.85 -4.06
N GLN A 329 -6.14 -4.06 -5.29
CA GLN A 329 -6.03 -3.05 -6.36
C GLN A 329 -6.95 -3.32 -7.55
N THR A 330 -7.42 -4.56 -7.70
CA THR A 330 -8.19 -5.01 -8.85
C THR A 330 -9.59 -4.38 -8.88
N PRO A 331 -10.05 -3.82 -10.02
CA PRO A 331 -11.43 -3.36 -10.19
C PRO A 331 -12.40 -4.55 -10.13
N GLU A 332 -13.65 -4.31 -9.73
CA GLU A 332 -14.65 -5.35 -9.47
C GLU A 332 -14.84 -6.32 -10.66
N SER A 333 -14.82 -5.79 -11.88
CA SER A 333 -14.93 -6.56 -13.15
C SER A 333 -13.83 -7.62 -13.34
N GLN A 334 -12.63 -7.39 -12.83
CA GLN A 334 -11.47 -8.27 -13.02
C GLN A 334 -11.19 -9.18 -11.81
N GLN A 335 -12.00 -9.13 -10.74
CA GLN A 335 -11.74 -9.92 -9.54
C GLN A 335 -12.08 -11.41 -9.73
N LYS A 336 -13.06 -11.75 -10.57
CA LYS A 336 -13.51 -13.14 -10.79
C LYS A 336 -12.37 -14.08 -11.26
N PRO A 337 -11.55 -13.75 -12.27
CA PRO A 337 -10.41 -14.58 -12.68
C PRO A 337 -9.38 -14.82 -11.57
N PHE A 338 -9.09 -13.83 -10.72
CA PHE A 338 -8.17 -14.02 -9.60
C PHE A 338 -8.73 -14.98 -8.54
N LEU A 339 -10.03 -14.87 -8.24
CA LEU A 339 -10.70 -15.76 -7.29
C LEU A 339 -10.77 -17.20 -7.82
N SER A 340 -11.07 -17.40 -9.11
CA SER A 340 -11.06 -18.74 -9.70
C SER A 340 -9.67 -19.37 -9.68
N LEU A 341 -8.63 -18.60 -9.98
CA LEU A 341 -7.23 -19.07 -9.90
C LEU A 341 -6.86 -19.45 -8.45
N ALA A 342 -7.19 -18.60 -7.48
CA ALA A 342 -6.95 -18.89 -6.07
C ALA A 342 -7.68 -20.16 -5.62
N LEU A 343 -8.93 -20.36 -6.06
CA LEU A 343 -9.73 -21.52 -5.69
C LEU A 343 -9.11 -22.81 -6.24
N LYS A 344 -8.67 -22.78 -7.49
CA LYS A 344 -7.96 -23.89 -8.13
C LYS A 344 -6.65 -24.23 -7.41
N LEU A 345 -5.85 -23.22 -7.03
CA LEU A 345 -4.60 -23.42 -6.29
C LEU A 345 -4.83 -24.07 -4.92
N LEU A 346 -5.91 -23.73 -4.23
CA LEU A 346 -6.26 -24.34 -2.95
C LEU A 346 -6.88 -25.73 -3.12
N SER A 347 -7.68 -25.97 -4.16
CA SER A 347 -8.29 -27.29 -4.43
C SER A 347 -7.26 -28.31 -4.92
N PHE A 348 -6.19 -27.90 -5.61
CA PHE A 348 -5.08 -28.80 -5.94
C PHE A 348 -4.39 -29.40 -4.71
N ALA A 349 -4.59 -28.81 -3.53
CA ALA A 349 -4.12 -29.36 -2.27
C ALA A 349 -5.08 -30.42 -1.68
N GLU A 350 -6.12 -30.90 -2.37
CA GLU A 350 -7.02 -31.95 -1.87
C GLU A 350 -6.25 -33.22 -1.46
N GLY A 351 -5.99 -33.35 -0.16
CA GLY A 351 -5.19 -34.43 0.47
C GLY A 351 -3.89 -33.97 1.16
N GLN A 352 -3.38 -32.78 0.82
CA GLN A 352 -2.25 -32.12 1.48
C GLN A 352 -2.74 -30.90 2.27
N LYS A 353 -2.06 -30.53 3.35
CA LYS A 353 -2.44 -29.32 4.11
C LYS A 353 -2.39 -28.06 3.22
N ILE A 354 -3.23 -27.07 3.51
CA ILE A 354 -3.34 -25.78 2.82
C ILE A 354 -2.06 -24.93 3.06
N PRO A 355 -1.57 -24.16 2.08
CA PRO A 355 -0.47 -23.20 2.29
C PRO A 355 -0.75 -22.20 3.42
N LYS A 356 0.23 -21.93 4.31
CA LYS A 356 0.06 -20.94 5.39
C LYS A 356 -0.21 -19.53 4.85
N SER A 357 0.37 -19.18 3.70
CA SER A 357 0.13 -17.90 3.04
C SER A 357 -1.33 -17.65 2.62
N SER A 358 -2.17 -18.70 2.56
CA SER A 358 -3.58 -18.59 2.21
C SER A 358 -4.38 -17.67 3.15
N LEU A 359 -3.95 -17.54 4.41
CA LEU A 359 -4.53 -16.62 5.38
C LEU A 359 -4.40 -15.15 4.97
N LEU A 360 -3.42 -14.79 4.13
CA LEU A 360 -3.30 -13.43 3.59
C LEU A 360 -4.46 -13.07 2.66
N LEU A 361 -5.16 -14.07 2.08
CA LEU A 361 -6.34 -13.83 1.26
C LEU A 361 -7.55 -13.37 2.08
N VAL A 362 -7.57 -13.58 3.41
CA VAL A 362 -8.74 -13.27 4.25
C VAL A 362 -9.13 -11.80 4.16
N MET A 363 -8.17 -10.88 4.20
CA MET A 363 -8.44 -9.44 4.12
C MET A 363 -9.07 -9.03 2.77
N PRO A 364 -8.45 -9.34 1.60
CA PRO A 364 -9.09 -9.10 0.30
C PRO A 364 -10.46 -9.79 0.14
N LEU A 365 -10.61 -11.03 0.62
CA LEU A 365 -11.88 -11.76 0.51
C LEU A 365 -12.99 -11.08 1.31
N LEU A 366 -12.70 -10.67 2.55
CA LEU A 366 -13.67 -9.95 3.38
C LEU A 366 -14.02 -8.57 2.81
N GLN A 367 -13.06 -7.89 2.16
CA GLN A 367 -13.34 -6.65 1.44
C GLN A 367 -14.36 -6.89 0.32
N ILE A 368 -14.17 -7.93 -0.50
CA ILE A 368 -15.10 -8.30 -1.58
C ILE A 368 -16.49 -8.59 -1.02
N LEU A 369 -16.58 -9.35 0.07
CA LEU A 369 -17.85 -9.67 0.73
C LEU A 369 -18.53 -8.46 1.36
N SER A 370 -17.76 -7.45 1.76
CA SER A 370 -18.28 -6.20 2.32
C SER A 370 -18.71 -5.18 1.27
N SER A 371 -18.31 -5.36 0.00
CA SER A 371 -18.68 -4.47 -1.10
C SER A 371 -20.16 -4.63 -1.48
N THR A 372 -20.84 -3.50 -1.71
CA THR A 372 -22.27 -3.50 -2.05
C THR A 372 -22.50 -4.11 -3.44
N VAL A 373 -23.54 -4.93 -3.54
CA VAL A 373 -23.99 -5.80 -4.65
C VAL A 373 -24.38 -5.05 -5.95
N LEU A 374 -23.76 -3.92 -6.28
CA LEU A 374 -24.26 -3.06 -7.36
C LEU A 374 -24.07 -3.68 -8.76
N GLU A 375 -23.06 -4.54 -8.98
CA GLU A 375 -22.79 -5.18 -10.27
C GLU A 375 -23.42 -6.57 -10.47
N ASP A 376 -23.81 -7.29 -9.40
CA ASP A 376 -24.49 -8.59 -9.57
C ASP A 376 -25.92 -8.39 -10.17
N CYS A 377 -26.45 -7.17 -10.19
CA CYS A 377 -27.69 -6.82 -10.89
C CYS A 377 -27.51 -6.55 -12.40
N MET A 378 -26.27 -6.37 -12.89
CA MET A 378 -25.99 -6.01 -14.29
C MET A 378 -25.49 -7.20 -15.12
N SER A 379 -25.10 -8.31 -14.48
CA SER A 379 -24.58 -9.53 -15.12
C SER A 379 -25.60 -10.67 -15.10
N LEU A 380 -26.70 -10.50 -15.81
CA LEU A 380 -27.75 -11.52 -15.96
C LEU A 380 -27.35 -12.72 -16.86
N ASP A 381 -26.13 -12.74 -17.43
CA ASP A 381 -25.79 -13.59 -18.58
C ASP A 381 -24.48 -14.42 -18.48
N GLU A 382 -23.93 -14.68 -17.29
CA GLU A 382 -22.81 -15.64 -17.16
C GLU A 382 -23.19 -16.89 -16.33
N ASP A 383 -23.16 -18.07 -16.96
CA ASP A 383 -23.41 -19.42 -16.40
C ASP A 383 -22.38 -19.89 -15.33
N GLY A 384 -21.79 -18.97 -14.55
CA GLY A 384 -20.74 -19.27 -13.57
C GLY A 384 -21.03 -18.76 -12.16
N PRO A 385 -20.29 -19.22 -11.14
CA PRO A 385 -20.43 -18.73 -9.78
C PRO A 385 -20.15 -17.23 -9.71
N SER A 386 -20.94 -16.52 -8.89
CA SER A 386 -20.75 -15.07 -8.72
C SER A 386 -19.44 -14.77 -7.99
N ARG A 387 -18.94 -13.55 -8.14
CA ARG A 387 -17.74 -13.06 -7.43
C ARG A 387 -17.85 -13.28 -5.92
N GLN A 388 -19.02 -13.00 -5.35
CA GLN A 388 -19.28 -13.17 -3.92
C GLN A 388 -19.29 -14.65 -3.51
N GLN A 389 -19.90 -15.53 -4.31
CA GLN A 389 -19.89 -16.97 -4.05
C GLN A 389 -18.48 -17.54 -4.07
N LEU A 390 -17.64 -17.15 -5.05
CA LEU A 390 -16.24 -17.56 -5.10
C LEU A 390 -15.46 -17.07 -3.86
N ALA A 391 -15.71 -15.82 -3.43
CA ALA A 391 -15.07 -15.28 -2.24
C ALA A 391 -15.51 -16.00 -0.96
N LEU A 392 -16.79 -16.37 -0.83
CA LEU A 392 -17.30 -17.18 0.29
C LEU A 392 -16.66 -18.56 0.31
N ASN A 393 -16.67 -19.28 -0.82
CA ASN A 393 -16.09 -20.63 -0.91
C ASN A 393 -14.60 -20.62 -0.55
N LEU A 394 -13.84 -19.64 -1.04
CA LEU A 394 -12.44 -19.45 -0.67
C LEU A 394 -12.26 -19.19 0.82
N LEU A 395 -13.09 -18.31 1.40
CA LEU A 395 -13.01 -17.99 2.82
C LEU A 395 -13.33 -19.22 3.68
N GLU A 396 -14.31 -20.04 3.29
CA GLU A 396 -14.64 -21.30 3.95
C GLU A 396 -13.48 -22.31 3.86
N MET A 397 -12.82 -22.45 2.70
CA MET A 397 -11.66 -23.33 2.56
C MET A 397 -10.49 -22.87 3.45
N VAL A 398 -10.17 -21.58 3.45
CA VAL A 398 -9.08 -21.02 4.26
C VAL A 398 -9.35 -21.19 5.76
N GLN A 399 -10.61 -21.30 6.19
CA GLN A 399 -10.98 -21.49 7.60
C GLN A 399 -10.78 -22.90 8.14
N GLN A 400 -10.56 -23.93 7.32
CA GLN A 400 -10.55 -25.33 7.78
C GLN A 400 -9.34 -25.74 8.66
N GLU A 401 -8.52 -24.78 9.14
CA GLU A 401 -7.37 -24.92 10.06
C GLU A 401 -6.34 -26.02 9.73
N CYS A 402 -6.34 -26.55 8.49
CA CYS A 402 -5.40 -27.57 8.03
C CYS A 402 -4.22 -26.94 7.28
N TYR A 403 -3.27 -26.28 7.96
CA TYR A 403 -2.13 -25.62 7.28
C TYR A 403 -0.84 -26.45 7.27
N ARG A 404 -0.04 -26.36 6.18
CA ARG A 404 1.29 -26.98 6.12
C ARG A 404 2.20 -26.37 7.19
N ASP A 405 2.85 -27.21 7.98
CA ASP A 405 3.78 -26.72 9.01
C ASP A 405 5.03 -26.10 8.38
N ASP A 406 5.50 -26.68 7.26
CA ASP A 406 6.66 -26.23 6.50
C ASP A 406 6.27 -25.36 5.29
N LEU A 407 6.73 -24.11 5.29
CA LEU A 407 6.74 -23.28 4.07
C LEU A 407 7.78 -23.86 3.10
N GLN A 408 7.31 -24.40 1.98
CA GLN A 408 8.22 -24.91 0.96
C GLN A 408 9.05 -23.74 0.40
N LYS A 409 10.38 -23.90 0.40
CA LYS A 409 11.27 -22.95 -0.27
C LYS A 409 10.81 -22.84 -1.73
N PRO A 410 10.62 -21.61 -2.26
CA PRO A 410 10.15 -21.44 -3.61
C PRO A 410 11.13 -22.13 -4.56
N SER A 411 10.57 -22.89 -5.51
CA SER A 411 11.32 -23.59 -6.56
C SER A 411 12.19 -22.63 -7.38
N CYS A 412 11.82 -21.34 -7.42
CA CYS A 412 12.54 -20.32 -8.15
C CYS A 412 12.57 -18.93 -7.48
N ARG A 413 13.60 -18.14 -7.82
CA ARG A 413 13.73 -16.72 -7.46
C ARG A 413 13.96 -15.87 -8.71
N LEU A 414 13.39 -14.66 -8.71
CA LEU A 414 13.64 -13.66 -9.75
C LEU A 414 14.84 -12.79 -9.35
N ALA A 415 15.85 -12.75 -10.21
CA ALA A 415 17.00 -11.85 -10.04
C ALA A 415 16.66 -10.41 -10.44
N PHE A 416 15.88 -10.24 -11.51
CA PHE A 416 15.51 -8.94 -12.08
C PHE A 416 14.00 -8.88 -12.32
N PRO A 417 13.19 -8.54 -11.30
CA PRO A 417 11.75 -8.39 -11.46
C PRO A 417 11.42 -7.12 -12.25
N VAL A 418 10.33 -7.16 -13.03
CA VAL A 418 9.84 -6.00 -13.80
C VAL A 418 9.32 -4.89 -12.88
N THR A 419 8.70 -5.26 -11.74
CA THR A 419 8.20 -4.29 -10.75
C THR A 419 8.70 -4.58 -9.34
N SER A 420 8.55 -3.61 -8.46
CA SER A 420 8.86 -3.75 -7.03
C SER A 420 7.88 -4.67 -6.28
N MET A 421 6.77 -5.08 -6.89
CA MET A 421 5.81 -6.02 -6.29
C MET A 421 6.46 -7.35 -5.93
N TYR A 422 7.36 -7.88 -6.77
CA TYR A 422 8.09 -9.10 -6.43
C TYR A 422 8.86 -8.96 -5.10
N GLY A 423 9.48 -7.79 -4.87
CA GLY A 423 10.14 -7.49 -3.61
C GLY A 423 9.18 -7.54 -2.42
N SER A 424 7.97 -7.00 -2.58
CA SER A 424 6.92 -7.10 -1.54
C SER A 424 6.45 -8.54 -1.32
N MET A 425 6.23 -9.31 -2.38
CA MET A 425 5.82 -10.71 -2.30
C MET A 425 6.88 -11.57 -1.59
N PHE A 426 8.13 -11.44 -2.00
CA PHE A 426 9.24 -12.20 -1.45
C PHE A 426 9.51 -11.81 0.00
N THR A 427 9.42 -10.52 0.34
CA THR A 427 9.56 -10.04 1.72
C THR A 427 8.45 -10.58 2.61
N ALA A 428 7.19 -10.55 2.16
CA ALA A 428 6.07 -11.11 2.90
C ALA A 428 6.24 -12.62 3.14
N TRP A 429 6.65 -13.36 2.11
CA TRP A 429 6.93 -14.79 2.24
C TRP A 429 8.04 -15.07 3.27
N ARG A 430 9.13 -14.31 3.23
CA ARG A 430 10.24 -14.44 4.19
C ARG A 430 9.83 -14.11 5.61
N ILE A 431 9.01 -13.08 5.79
CA ILE A 431 8.49 -12.72 7.10
C ILE A 431 7.62 -13.87 7.64
N LEU A 432 6.70 -14.41 6.85
CA LEU A 432 5.89 -15.57 7.23
C LEU A 432 6.74 -16.81 7.59
N GLU A 433 7.86 -17.03 6.90
CA GLU A 433 8.80 -18.13 7.21
C GLU A 433 9.47 -17.96 8.58
N VAL A 434 9.75 -16.72 8.98
CA VAL A 434 10.41 -16.40 10.26
C VAL A 434 9.39 -16.30 11.41
N MET A 435 8.16 -15.87 11.13
CA MET A 435 7.07 -15.67 12.11
C MET A 435 6.42 -16.97 12.59
N THR A 436 7.21 -18.02 12.83
CA THR A 436 6.71 -19.31 13.34
C THR A 436 6.61 -19.37 14.87
N GLY A 437 7.14 -18.37 15.58
CA GLY A 437 7.12 -18.28 17.04
C GLY A 437 6.69 -16.93 17.58
N GLU A 438 6.14 -16.94 18.80
CA GLU A 438 5.56 -15.77 19.47
C GLU A 438 6.55 -14.60 19.65
N ALA A 439 7.79 -14.90 20.03
CA ALA A 439 8.83 -13.88 20.23
C ALA A 439 9.15 -13.15 18.92
N ALA A 440 9.26 -13.88 17.80
CA ALA A 440 9.53 -13.27 16.50
C ALA A 440 8.37 -12.36 16.04
N THR A 441 7.13 -12.72 16.38
CA THR A 441 5.96 -11.88 16.11
C THR A 441 6.00 -10.59 16.91
N SER A 442 6.29 -10.65 18.21
CA SER A 442 6.39 -9.46 19.05
C SER A 442 7.56 -8.55 18.63
N ASP A 443 8.72 -9.12 18.29
CA ASP A 443 9.88 -8.39 17.78
C ASP A 443 9.58 -7.68 16.46
N TRP A 444 8.87 -8.37 15.54
CA TRP A 444 8.45 -7.76 14.27
C TRP A 444 7.45 -6.62 14.49
N LEU A 445 6.46 -6.80 15.37
CA LEU A 445 5.49 -5.75 15.71
C LEU A 445 6.17 -4.53 16.34
N ALA A 446 7.13 -4.74 17.24
CA ALA A 446 7.92 -3.67 17.85
C ALA A 446 8.80 -2.95 16.81
N ALA A 447 9.38 -3.68 15.86
CA ALA A 447 10.14 -3.09 14.76
C ALA A 447 9.25 -2.23 13.86
N VAL A 448 8.04 -2.71 13.52
CA VAL A 448 7.06 -1.93 12.75
C VAL A 448 6.69 -0.65 13.51
N GLU A 449 6.28 -0.76 14.78
CA GLU A 449 5.95 0.39 15.64
C GLU A 449 7.07 1.45 15.65
N SER A 450 8.33 1.03 15.80
CA SER A 450 9.47 1.94 15.84
C SER A 450 9.74 2.68 14.52
N LEU A 451 9.35 2.09 13.38
CA LEU A 451 9.61 2.63 12.05
C LEU A 451 8.45 3.52 11.53
N LEU A 452 7.23 3.37 12.07
CA LEU A 452 6.06 4.13 11.64
C LEU A 452 6.26 5.66 11.63
N PRO A 453 6.87 6.30 12.64
CA PRO A 453 7.07 7.75 12.64
C PRO A 453 8.02 8.25 11.53
N ILE A 454 8.85 7.35 10.98
CA ILE A 454 9.91 7.69 10.02
C ILE A 454 9.46 7.41 8.58
N THR A 455 8.55 6.46 8.38
CA THR A 455 8.10 6.04 7.04
C THR A 455 7.09 6.99 6.41
N THR A 456 7.32 7.35 5.14
CA THR A 456 6.39 8.20 4.36
C THR A 456 5.30 7.41 3.64
N VAL A 457 5.60 6.17 3.24
CA VAL A 457 4.66 5.27 2.56
C VAL A 457 4.79 3.89 3.17
N ILE A 458 3.66 3.36 3.65
CA ILE A 458 3.61 2.03 4.23
C ILE A 458 3.40 1.00 3.10
N PRO A 459 4.27 -0.03 2.99
CA PRO A 459 4.08 -1.08 2.00
C PRO A 459 2.80 -1.89 2.27
N ARG A 460 2.03 -2.18 1.22
CA ARG A 460 0.74 -2.91 1.31
C ARG A 460 0.87 -4.30 1.95
N HIS A 461 2.02 -4.96 1.78
CA HIS A 461 2.25 -6.27 2.37
C HIS A 461 2.29 -6.24 3.90
N VAL A 462 2.63 -5.10 4.52
CA VAL A 462 2.60 -4.94 5.99
C VAL A 462 1.17 -5.05 6.52
N PHE A 463 0.20 -4.43 5.83
CA PHE A 463 -1.22 -4.54 6.18
C PHE A 463 -1.75 -5.97 6.03
N LEU A 464 -1.37 -6.67 4.95
CA LEU A 464 -1.76 -8.07 4.76
C LEU A 464 -1.18 -8.97 5.86
N LEU A 465 0.10 -8.78 6.21
CA LEU A 465 0.74 -9.52 7.30
C LEU A 465 0.05 -9.28 8.64
N LEU A 466 -0.32 -8.03 8.94
CA LEU A 466 -1.08 -7.72 10.16
C LEU A 466 -2.48 -8.34 10.17
N ALA A 467 -3.18 -8.32 9.03
CA ALA A 467 -4.46 -9.01 8.92
C ALA A 467 -4.31 -10.52 9.12
N HIS A 468 -3.23 -11.12 8.60
CA HIS A 468 -2.89 -12.51 8.85
C HIS A 468 -2.69 -12.79 10.35
N LEU A 469 -1.89 -11.98 11.06
CA LEU A 469 -1.69 -12.12 12.51
C LEU A 469 -2.97 -11.91 13.31
N LEU A 470 -3.81 -10.94 12.93
CA LEU A 470 -5.12 -10.72 13.56
C LEU A 470 -6.00 -11.95 13.47
N VAL A 471 -5.98 -12.66 12.34
CA VAL A 471 -6.78 -13.87 12.13
C VAL A 471 -6.18 -15.05 12.90
N GLU A 472 -4.87 -15.25 12.84
CA GLU A 472 -4.17 -16.38 13.42
C GLU A 472 -4.08 -16.33 14.96
N ASP A 473 -3.85 -15.16 15.55
CA ASP A 473 -3.52 -15.02 16.97
C ASP A 473 -4.64 -15.53 17.89
N LYS A 474 -4.31 -16.38 18.87
CA LYS A 474 -5.30 -16.96 19.80
C LYS A 474 -5.57 -16.08 21.02
N GLY A 475 -4.93 -14.91 21.14
CA GLY A 475 -5.21 -13.91 22.16
C GLY A 475 -3.99 -13.34 22.88
N GLN A 476 -2.83 -14.00 22.80
CA GLN A 476 -1.65 -13.62 23.59
C GLN A 476 -0.99 -12.33 23.07
N ASN A 477 -0.88 -12.16 21.76
CA ASN A 477 -0.29 -10.97 21.14
C ASN A 477 -1.34 -9.97 20.64
N LEU A 478 -2.64 -10.29 20.76
CA LEU A 478 -3.73 -9.50 20.20
C LEU A 478 -3.67 -8.04 20.62
N HIS A 479 -3.38 -7.75 21.89
CA HIS A 479 -3.30 -6.37 22.38
C HIS A 479 -2.22 -5.56 21.64
N GLN A 480 -1.02 -6.13 21.43
CA GLN A 480 0.06 -5.49 20.68
C GLN A 480 -0.31 -5.35 19.19
N ILE A 481 -0.92 -6.37 18.60
CA ILE A 481 -1.37 -6.32 17.20
C ILE A 481 -2.42 -5.21 17.00
N LEU A 482 -3.41 -5.10 17.90
CA LEU A 482 -4.44 -4.07 17.85
C LEU A 482 -3.85 -2.67 18.02
N LYS A 483 -2.90 -2.49 18.94
CA LYS A 483 -2.16 -1.23 19.10
C LYS A 483 -1.47 -0.83 17.79
N VAL A 484 -0.65 -1.71 17.20
CA VAL A 484 0.04 -1.44 15.92
C VAL A 484 -0.96 -1.18 14.79
N THR A 485 -2.10 -1.87 14.78
CA THR A 485 -3.19 -1.64 13.82
C THR A 485 -3.75 -0.21 13.94
N THR A 486 -3.92 0.33 15.15
CA THR A 486 -4.38 1.71 15.33
C THR A 486 -3.36 2.75 14.89
N GLU A 487 -2.08 2.51 15.11
CA GLU A 487 -0.99 3.42 14.70
C GLU A 487 -0.84 3.44 13.17
N LEU A 488 -0.94 2.28 12.52
CA LEU A 488 -0.97 2.17 11.07
C LEU A 488 -2.19 2.82 10.43
N ALA A 489 -3.35 2.69 11.06
CA ALA A 489 -4.57 3.36 10.61
C ALA A 489 -4.45 4.90 10.68
N GLN A 490 -3.66 5.42 11.64
CA GLN A 490 -3.35 6.85 11.73
C GLN A 490 -2.34 7.29 10.66
N ALA A 491 -1.34 6.46 10.37
CA ALA A 491 -0.31 6.75 9.37
C ALA A 491 -0.84 6.65 7.92
N ASP A 492 -1.66 5.65 7.61
CA ASP A 492 -2.33 5.49 6.30
C ASP A 492 -3.81 5.11 6.46
N SER A 493 -4.64 6.16 6.48
CA SER A 493 -6.09 6.02 6.60
C SER A 493 -6.77 5.35 5.40
N SER A 494 -6.08 5.18 4.25
CA SER A 494 -6.65 4.58 3.04
C SER A 494 -6.92 3.09 3.17
N GLN A 495 -6.18 2.39 4.04
CA GLN A 495 -6.27 0.95 4.23
C GLN A 495 -7.28 0.55 5.32
N VAL A 496 -7.78 1.50 6.11
CA VAL A 496 -8.75 1.25 7.19
C VAL A 496 -10.03 0.53 6.73
N PRO A 497 -10.65 0.85 5.57
CA PRO A 497 -11.82 0.11 5.08
C PRO A 497 -11.57 -1.39 4.89
N ASN A 498 -10.32 -1.79 4.64
CA ASN A 498 -9.95 -3.19 4.46
C ASN A 498 -9.72 -3.90 5.80
N LEU A 499 -9.35 -3.16 6.86
CA LEU A 499 -9.11 -3.71 8.20
C LEU A 499 -10.40 -3.91 9.02
N ILE A 500 -11.42 -3.06 8.81
CA ILE A 500 -12.69 -3.16 9.54
C ILE A 500 -13.35 -4.54 9.37
N PRO A 501 -13.52 -5.08 8.15
CA PRO A 501 -14.06 -6.43 7.95
C PRO A 501 -13.24 -7.52 8.66
N VAL A 502 -11.91 -7.38 8.72
CA VAL A 502 -11.01 -8.34 9.41
C VAL A 502 -11.27 -8.33 10.92
N LEU A 503 -11.43 -7.16 11.54
CA LEU A 503 -11.81 -7.08 12.96
C LEU A 503 -13.20 -7.66 13.22
N MET A 504 -14.15 -7.42 12.31
CA MET A 504 -15.50 -8.01 12.42
C MET A 504 -15.46 -9.53 12.31
N PHE A 505 -14.65 -10.04 11.40
CA PHE A 505 -14.41 -11.45 11.25
C PHE A 505 -13.80 -12.07 12.51
N LYS A 506 -12.87 -11.38 13.16
CA LYS A 506 -12.27 -11.81 14.43
C LYS A 506 -13.29 -11.81 15.58
N LEU A 507 -14.17 -10.81 15.66
CA LEU A 507 -15.28 -10.78 16.64
C LEU A 507 -16.28 -11.93 16.44
N GLY A 508 -16.39 -12.48 15.23
CA GLY A 508 -17.24 -13.64 14.95
C GLY A 508 -16.69 -14.98 15.49
N ARG A 509 -15.44 -15.02 15.96
CA ARG A 509 -14.77 -16.22 16.46
C ARG A 509 -14.78 -16.29 17.99
N PRO A 510 -14.68 -17.47 18.60
CA PRO A 510 -14.64 -17.62 20.06
C PRO A 510 -13.35 -17.01 20.62
N LEU A 511 -13.50 -16.04 21.53
CA LEU A 511 -12.40 -15.35 22.21
C LEU A 511 -12.70 -15.22 23.71
N GLU A 512 -11.68 -14.88 24.49
CA GLU A 512 -11.90 -14.48 25.89
C GLU A 512 -12.65 -13.13 25.96
N PRO A 513 -13.53 -12.92 26.97
CA PRO A 513 -14.30 -11.68 27.12
C PRO A 513 -13.47 -10.39 27.09
N ILE A 514 -12.24 -10.43 27.62
CA ILE A 514 -11.32 -9.29 27.65
C ILE A 514 -10.87 -8.93 26.23
N LEU A 515 -10.58 -9.94 25.41
CA LEU A 515 -10.12 -9.74 24.02
C LEU A 515 -11.23 -9.19 23.13
N TYR A 516 -12.49 -9.59 23.37
CA TYR A 516 -13.63 -8.94 22.71
C TYR A 516 -13.70 -7.44 23.03
N ASN A 517 -13.42 -7.08 24.28
CA ASN A 517 -13.39 -5.67 24.71
C ASN A 517 -12.30 -4.89 23.96
N ASP A 518 -11.07 -5.42 23.92
CA ASP A 518 -9.95 -4.79 23.23
C ASP A 518 -10.24 -4.54 21.74
N ILE A 519 -10.81 -5.53 21.03
CA ILE A 519 -11.20 -5.36 19.62
C ILE A 519 -12.28 -4.30 19.48
N LEU A 520 -13.31 -4.32 20.34
CA LEU A 520 -14.42 -3.36 20.28
C LEU A 520 -13.93 -1.92 20.49
N TYR A 521 -13.05 -1.68 21.47
CA TYR A 521 -12.48 -0.35 21.72
C TYR A 521 -11.41 0.07 20.70
N THR A 522 -10.91 -0.84 19.87
CA THR A 522 -10.07 -0.52 18.72
C THR A 522 -10.89 0.13 17.59
N LEU A 523 -12.17 -0.23 17.40
CA LEU A 523 -12.98 0.26 16.27
C LEU A 523 -13.13 1.79 16.23
N PRO A 524 -13.46 2.50 17.34
CA PRO A 524 -13.50 3.95 17.34
C PRO A 524 -12.17 4.61 16.96
N MET A 525 -11.04 3.98 17.31
CA MET A 525 -9.70 4.50 17.05
C MET A 525 -9.34 4.46 15.57
N LEU A 526 -9.98 3.59 14.78
CA LEU A 526 -9.86 3.55 13.32
C LEU A 526 -10.62 4.69 12.62
N GLY A 527 -11.47 5.42 13.34
CA GLY A 527 -12.30 6.53 12.83
C GLY A 527 -11.53 7.81 12.48
N VAL A 528 -10.26 7.73 12.07
CA VAL A 528 -9.41 8.91 11.80
C VAL A 528 -9.90 9.68 10.55
N HIS A 529 -10.40 8.97 9.54
CA HIS A 529 -10.85 9.57 8.28
C HIS A 529 -12.37 9.51 8.10
N LYS A 530 -12.92 10.55 7.45
CA LYS A 530 -14.37 10.76 7.25
C LYS A 530 -15.10 9.61 6.56
N VAL A 531 -14.43 8.91 5.66
CA VAL A 531 -15.02 7.84 4.83
C VAL A 531 -15.25 6.57 5.66
N CYS A 532 -14.39 6.31 6.65
CA CYS A 532 -14.44 5.09 7.47
C CYS A 532 -15.57 5.17 8.53
N VAL A 533 -15.99 6.38 8.91
CA VAL A 533 -16.98 6.61 9.97
C VAL A 533 -18.31 5.90 9.69
N GLY A 534 -18.78 5.91 8.44
CA GLY A 534 -20.06 5.28 8.09
C GLY A 534 -20.06 3.77 8.33
N GLN A 535 -18.96 3.07 8.00
CA GLN A 535 -18.82 1.64 8.23
C GLN A 535 -18.72 1.32 9.74
N ILE A 536 -17.88 2.06 10.47
CA ILE A 536 -17.70 1.87 11.92
C ILE A 536 -19.01 2.15 12.67
N LEU A 537 -19.73 3.21 12.29
CA LEU A 537 -21.00 3.57 12.90
C LEU A 537 -22.06 2.48 12.70
N ARG A 538 -22.18 1.89 11.49
CA ARG A 538 -23.10 0.78 11.22
C ARG A 538 -22.80 -0.43 12.11
N VAL A 539 -21.53 -0.77 12.29
CA VAL A 539 -21.08 -1.86 13.18
C VAL A 539 -21.50 -1.56 14.62
N ILE A 540 -21.19 -0.37 15.14
CA ILE A 540 -21.53 0.01 16.52
C ILE A 540 -23.05 0.02 16.74
N GLN A 541 -23.82 0.52 15.76
CA GLN A 541 -25.28 0.52 15.81
C GLN A 541 -25.87 -0.90 15.79
N LEU A 542 -25.29 -1.83 15.03
CA LEU A 542 -25.68 -3.24 15.01
C LEU A 542 -25.54 -3.86 16.41
N LEU A 543 -24.43 -3.59 17.11
CA LEU A 543 -24.24 -4.03 18.50
C LEU A 543 -25.31 -3.45 19.43
N GLY A 544 -25.72 -2.19 19.20
CA GLY A 544 -26.75 -1.50 19.98
C GLY A 544 -28.16 -2.08 19.87
N THR A 545 -28.42 -2.93 18.86
CA THR A 545 -29.70 -3.66 18.75
C THR A 545 -29.87 -4.64 19.91
N THR A 546 -28.77 -5.20 20.42
CA THR A 546 -28.77 -6.15 21.54
C THR A 546 -28.88 -5.38 22.85
N PRO A 547 -29.90 -5.64 23.70
CA PRO A 547 -30.17 -4.85 24.90
C PRO A 547 -29.05 -4.90 25.93
N GLN A 548 -28.25 -5.98 25.95
CA GLN A 548 -27.12 -6.20 26.86
C GLN A 548 -25.90 -5.35 26.50
N LEU A 549 -25.68 -5.11 25.21
CA LEU A 549 -24.51 -4.37 24.75
C LEU A 549 -24.75 -2.86 24.66
N ARG A 550 -25.97 -2.36 24.91
CA ARG A 550 -26.29 -0.92 24.78
C ARG A 550 -25.40 0.00 25.61
N GLY A 551 -24.99 -0.43 26.81
CA GLY A 551 -24.06 0.34 27.63
C GLY A 551 -22.69 0.47 26.95
N VAL A 552 -22.17 -0.64 26.43
CA VAL A 552 -20.92 -0.69 25.64
C VAL A 552 -21.06 0.13 24.36
N THR A 553 -22.15 -0.04 23.60
CA THR A 553 -22.44 0.74 22.39
C THR A 553 -22.39 2.23 22.65
N LEU A 554 -23.00 2.71 23.74
CA LEU A 554 -22.99 4.13 24.09
C LEU A 554 -21.58 4.65 24.36
N ARG A 555 -20.75 3.86 25.05
CA ARG A 555 -19.34 4.18 25.28
C ARG A 555 -18.54 4.19 23.98
N LEU A 556 -18.73 3.20 23.11
CA LEU A 556 -18.08 3.14 21.79
C LEU A 556 -18.47 4.32 20.89
N LEU A 557 -19.75 4.71 20.86
CA LEU A 557 -20.23 5.90 20.14
C LEU A 557 -19.59 7.17 20.69
N THR A 558 -19.39 7.24 22.01
CA THR A 558 -18.73 8.38 22.65
C THR A 558 -17.25 8.45 22.24
N SER A 559 -16.52 7.34 22.30
CA SER A 559 -15.13 7.27 21.84
C SER A 559 -14.98 7.58 20.35
N LEU A 560 -15.96 7.21 19.51
CA LEU A 560 -15.94 7.54 18.08
C LEU A 560 -16.22 9.03 17.85
N TRP A 561 -17.16 9.61 18.62
CA TRP A 561 -17.44 11.04 18.59
C TRP A 561 -16.22 11.88 18.99
N GLU A 562 -15.45 11.45 19.99
CA GLU A 562 -14.21 12.13 20.40
C GLU A 562 -13.23 12.29 19.23
N LYS A 563 -13.19 11.32 18.31
CA LYS A 563 -12.39 11.39 17.08
C LYS A 563 -13.09 12.17 15.96
N GLN A 564 -14.40 12.01 15.82
CA GLN A 564 -15.19 12.57 14.71
C GLN A 564 -16.52 13.14 15.19
N ASP A 565 -16.57 14.47 15.31
CA ASP A 565 -17.72 15.21 15.84
C ASP A 565 -19.04 14.96 15.08
N ARG A 566 -18.96 14.61 13.79
CA ARG A 566 -20.12 14.29 12.93
C ARG A 566 -21.02 13.18 13.49
N VAL A 567 -20.52 12.37 14.41
CA VAL A 567 -21.26 11.26 15.05
C VAL A 567 -22.17 11.76 16.17
N TYR A 568 -22.01 13.01 16.62
CA TYR A 568 -22.77 13.59 17.72
C TYR A 568 -24.31 13.43 17.59
N PRO A 569 -24.95 13.69 16.43
CA PRO A 569 -26.40 13.53 16.31
C PRO A 569 -26.88 12.10 16.59
N GLU A 570 -26.10 11.09 16.16
CA GLU A 570 -26.41 9.69 16.42
C GLU A 570 -26.18 9.31 17.88
N LEU A 571 -25.14 9.85 18.50
CA LEU A 571 -24.87 9.71 19.93
C LEU A 571 -26.01 10.31 20.76
N GLN A 572 -26.43 11.54 20.46
CA GLN A 572 -27.54 12.22 21.12
C GLN A 572 -28.85 11.45 20.95
N ARG A 573 -29.14 10.95 19.74
CA ARG A 573 -30.31 10.10 19.46
C ARG A 573 -30.27 8.82 20.30
N PHE A 574 -29.13 8.15 20.38
CA PHE A 574 -28.97 6.91 21.14
C PHE A 574 -29.13 7.13 22.65
N MET A 575 -28.60 8.25 23.18
CA MET A 575 -28.80 8.65 24.57
C MET A 575 -30.27 8.94 24.87
N ALA A 576 -30.99 9.68 24.02
CA ALA A 576 -32.40 9.99 24.24
C ALA A 576 -33.31 8.74 24.19
N MET A 577 -32.98 7.76 23.33
CA MET A 577 -33.70 6.48 23.30
C MET A 577 -33.49 5.62 24.55
N SER A 578 -32.43 5.88 25.33
CA SER A 578 -32.15 5.15 26.57
C SER A 578 -33.09 5.53 27.72
N ASP A 579 -33.82 6.63 27.59
CA ASP A 579 -34.74 7.16 28.61
C ASP A 579 -36.09 6.44 28.66
N VAL A 580 -36.39 5.59 27.66
CA VAL A 580 -37.64 4.81 27.64
C VAL A 580 -37.45 3.53 28.46
N PRO A 581 -38.17 3.35 29.59
CA PRO A 581 -38.04 2.15 30.41
C PRO A 581 -38.57 0.95 29.64
N SER A 582 -37.69 0.11 29.11
CA SER A 582 -38.08 -1.18 28.56
C SER A 582 -38.48 -2.13 29.70
N LEU A 583 -39.76 -2.51 29.75
CA LEU A 583 -40.37 -3.40 30.76
C LEU A 583 -39.74 -4.81 30.86
N SER A 584 -38.84 -5.17 29.94
CA SER A 584 -38.27 -6.51 29.78
C SER A 584 -36.80 -6.66 30.23
N VAL A 585 -36.19 -5.63 30.82
CA VAL A 585 -34.74 -5.61 31.11
C VAL A 585 -34.45 -5.69 32.62
N GLY A 586 -33.55 -6.60 33.02
CA GLY A 586 -33.11 -6.77 34.40
C GLY A 586 -32.42 -5.53 35.00
N LYS A 587 -32.50 -5.39 36.33
CA LYS A 587 -32.01 -4.20 37.08
C LYS A 587 -30.53 -3.89 36.85
N GLU A 588 -29.67 -4.90 36.78
CA GLU A 588 -28.22 -4.74 36.56
C GLU A 588 -27.92 -4.09 35.21
N LEU A 589 -28.64 -4.52 34.17
CA LEU A 589 -28.48 -3.99 32.81
C LEU A 589 -29.01 -2.57 32.66
N GLN A 590 -29.96 -2.17 33.50
CA GLN A 590 -30.40 -0.76 33.59
C GLN A 590 -29.31 0.10 34.26
N TRP A 591 -28.61 -0.44 35.26
CA TRP A 591 -27.49 0.24 35.92
C TRP A 591 -26.29 0.43 35.00
N GLU A 592 -25.87 -0.58 34.26
CA GLU A 592 -24.78 -0.44 33.29
C GLU A 592 -25.07 0.64 32.25
N LYS A 593 -26.32 0.70 31.74
CA LYS A 593 -26.75 1.73 30.79
C LYS A 593 -26.70 3.13 31.39
N LEU A 594 -27.18 3.28 32.62
CA LEU A 594 -27.24 4.57 33.30
C LEU A 594 -25.84 5.08 33.69
N ILE A 595 -24.93 4.19 34.10
CA ILE A 595 -23.50 4.51 34.31
C ILE A 595 -22.85 4.92 32.99
N ALA A 596 -23.09 4.18 31.90
CA ALA A 596 -22.56 4.52 30.58
C ALA A 596 -23.06 5.90 30.11
N LYS A 597 -24.36 6.20 30.29
CA LYS A 597 -24.95 7.51 29.98
C LYS A 597 -24.29 8.63 30.77
N ALA A 598 -24.14 8.46 32.09
CA ALA A 598 -23.49 9.42 32.95
C ALA A 598 -22.02 9.67 32.56
N ALA A 599 -21.27 8.61 32.25
CA ALA A 599 -19.89 8.72 31.78
C ALA A 599 -19.79 9.43 30.43
N SER A 600 -20.71 9.15 29.50
CA SER A 600 -20.75 9.80 28.19
C SER A 600 -21.09 11.28 28.30
N ILE A 601 -22.06 11.67 29.13
CA ILE A 601 -22.37 13.07 29.44
C ILE A 601 -21.14 13.81 29.96
N ARG A 602 -20.42 13.20 30.91
CA ARG A 602 -19.19 13.76 31.47
C ARG A 602 -18.15 14.02 30.38
N ASP A 603 -17.91 13.03 29.53
CA ASP A 603 -16.87 13.11 28.49
C ASP A 603 -17.24 14.16 27.41
N ILE A 604 -18.52 14.26 27.04
CA ILE A 604 -19.03 15.31 26.15
C ILE A 604 -18.74 16.71 26.73
N CYS A 605 -19.08 16.90 28.01
CA CYS A 605 -18.86 18.18 28.71
C CYS A 605 -17.38 18.54 28.83
N LYS A 606 -16.50 17.53 28.98
CA LYS A 606 -15.05 17.74 29.10
C LYS A 606 -14.38 18.07 27.76
N GLN A 607 -14.72 17.35 26.70
CA GLN A 607 -13.99 17.48 25.43
C GLN A 607 -14.44 18.67 24.59
N ARG A 608 -15.75 18.97 24.56
CA ARG A 608 -16.29 20.07 23.75
C ARG A 608 -17.35 20.87 24.50
N PRO A 609 -16.98 21.57 25.58
CA PRO A 609 -17.93 22.29 26.43
C PRO A 609 -18.75 23.33 25.66
N TYR A 610 -18.13 24.11 24.75
CA TYR A 610 -18.80 25.20 24.04
C TYR A 610 -19.78 24.73 22.94
N GLN A 611 -19.55 23.56 22.35
CA GLN A 611 -20.36 23.09 21.21
C GLN A 611 -21.59 22.31 21.69
N HIS A 612 -21.36 21.33 22.56
CA HIS A 612 -22.38 20.34 22.94
C HIS A 612 -22.67 20.32 24.43
N GLY A 613 -21.90 21.06 25.24
CA GLY A 613 -22.02 21.04 26.70
C GLY A 613 -23.33 21.60 27.24
N ALA A 614 -23.84 22.68 26.63
CA ALA A 614 -25.12 23.28 27.03
C ALA A 614 -26.30 22.32 26.81
N ASP A 615 -26.31 21.56 25.71
CA ASP A 615 -27.34 20.57 25.39
C ASP A 615 -27.41 19.44 26.45
N MET A 616 -26.30 19.18 27.14
CA MET A 616 -26.23 18.14 28.16
C MET A 616 -26.86 18.55 29.50
N LEU A 617 -27.19 19.83 29.73
CA LEU A 617 -27.75 20.31 31.01
C LEU A 617 -29.08 19.62 31.37
N ALA A 618 -29.95 19.39 30.38
CA ALA A 618 -31.20 18.68 30.59
C ALA A 618 -30.95 17.23 31.04
N ALA A 619 -30.02 16.54 30.37
CA ALA A 619 -29.63 15.17 30.71
C ALA A 619 -28.92 15.10 32.07
N ILE A 620 -28.10 16.11 32.42
CA ILE A 620 -27.46 16.25 33.72
C ILE A 620 -28.51 16.31 34.84
N SER A 621 -29.48 17.22 34.71
CA SER A 621 -30.57 17.37 35.67
C SER A 621 -31.39 16.09 35.80
N GLN A 622 -31.70 15.43 34.68
CA GLN A 622 -32.44 14.17 34.66
C GLN A 622 -31.73 13.07 35.46
N VAL A 623 -30.44 12.81 35.20
CA VAL A 623 -29.70 11.76 35.92
C VAL A 623 -29.62 12.06 37.41
N LEU A 624 -29.41 13.32 37.80
CA LEU A 624 -29.41 13.72 39.21
C LEU A 624 -30.77 13.52 39.89
N ASN A 625 -31.87 13.69 39.15
CA ASN A 625 -33.22 13.44 39.67
C ASN A 625 -33.53 11.95 39.82
N GLU A 626 -32.99 11.10 38.95
CA GLU A 626 -33.21 9.66 38.95
C GLU A 626 -32.30 8.89 39.94
N CYS A 627 -31.14 9.47 40.29
CA CYS A 627 -30.09 8.82 41.09
C CYS A 627 -30.09 9.23 42.56
N THR A 628 -31.13 8.87 43.31
CA THR A 628 -31.29 9.25 44.73
C THR A 628 -30.84 8.17 45.72
N LYS A 629 -30.65 6.92 45.27
CA LYS A 629 -30.30 5.80 46.14
C LYS A 629 -28.79 5.73 46.44
N PRO A 630 -28.37 5.07 47.55
CA PRO A 630 -26.95 4.95 47.90
C PRO A 630 -26.11 4.20 46.86
N ASP A 631 -26.68 3.21 46.18
CA ASP A 631 -26.05 2.43 45.10
C ASP A 631 -25.89 3.21 43.78
N GLN A 632 -26.58 4.34 43.63
CA GLN A 632 -26.55 5.18 42.43
C GLN A 632 -25.62 6.41 42.56
N ALA A 633 -24.71 6.41 43.53
CA ALA A 633 -23.80 7.54 43.75
C ALA A 633 -22.84 7.78 42.56
N THR A 634 -22.39 6.71 41.90
CA THR A 634 -21.41 6.79 40.79
C THR A 634 -21.94 7.55 39.57
N PRO A 635 -23.13 7.24 39.01
CA PRO A 635 -23.73 8.04 37.94
C PRO A 635 -23.90 9.52 38.29
N ALA A 636 -24.40 9.82 39.49
CA ALA A 636 -24.59 11.19 39.95
C ALA A 636 -23.25 11.94 40.02
N ALA A 637 -22.20 11.30 40.57
CA ALA A 637 -20.86 11.85 40.64
C ALA A 637 -20.25 12.13 39.25
N LEU A 638 -20.42 11.21 38.29
CA LEU A 638 -19.92 11.39 36.91
C LEU A 638 -20.55 12.60 36.22
N VAL A 639 -21.86 12.77 36.38
CA VAL A 639 -22.58 13.90 35.80
C VAL A 639 -22.19 15.22 36.49
N LEU A 640 -21.96 15.22 37.81
CA LEU A 640 -21.41 16.39 38.53
C LEU A 640 -20.00 16.75 38.06
N GLN A 641 -19.16 15.77 37.71
CA GLN A 641 -17.87 16.04 37.07
C GLN A 641 -18.02 16.67 35.68
N GLY A 642 -19.07 16.29 34.93
CA GLY A 642 -19.42 16.97 33.69
C GLY A 642 -19.80 18.42 33.93
N LEU A 643 -20.63 18.69 34.93
CA LEU A 643 -21.02 20.03 35.33
C LEU A 643 -19.83 20.87 35.82
N HIS A 644 -18.92 20.28 36.59
CA HIS A 644 -17.65 20.91 36.94
C HIS A 644 -16.89 21.38 35.70
N ALA A 645 -16.76 20.53 34.67
CA ALA A 645 -16.09 20.90 33.43
C ALA A 645 -16.79 22.05 32.69
N LEU A 646 -18.13 22.08 32.69
CA LEU A 646 -18.91 23.18 32.10
C LEU A 646 -18.73 24.50 32.86
N CYS A 647 -18.69 24.45 34.19
CA CYS A 647 -18.42 25.63 35.02
C CYS A 647 -16.98 26.11 34.86
N GLN A 648 -16.00 25.20 34.78
CA GLN A 648 -14.60 25.52 34.55
C GLN A 648 -14.36 26.17 33.17
N ALA A 649 -15.11 25.73 32.15
CA ALA A 649 -15.07 26.31 30.81
C ALA A 649 -15.96 27.57 30.66
N GLU A 650 -16.57 28.05 31.75
CA GLU A 650 -17.45 29.22 31.79
C GLU A 650 -18.70 29.14 30.88
N VAL A 651 -19.06 27.94 30.42
CA VAL A 651 -20.29 27.71 29.63
C VAL A 651 -21.53 27.88 30.51
N VAL A 652 -21.41 27.56 31.80
CA VAL A 652 -22.52 27.59 32.76
C VAL A 652 -22.09 28.28 34.05
N CYS A 653 -22.89 29.23 34.51
CA CYS A 653 -22.62 29.92 35.77
C CYS A 653 -22.79 28.99 36.99
N ILE A 654 -21.73 28.83 37.79
CA ILE A 654 -21.72 27.99 38.99
C ILE A 654 -22.79 28.41 40.01
N ARG A 655 -23.04 29.71 40.16
CA ARG A 655 -23.99 30.27 41.13
C ARG A 655 -25.44 29.94 40.78
N SER A 656 -25.85 30.17 39.54
CA SER A 656 -27.22 29.84 39.09
C SER A 656 -27.45 28.33 39.11
N THR A 657 -26.43 27.56 38.74
CA THR A 657 -26.46 26.10 38.78
C THR A 657 -26.61 25.57 40.21
N TRP A 658 -25.81 26.08 41.15
CA TRP A 658 -25.93 25.71 42.55
C TRP A 658 -27.29 26.11 43.12
N LYS A 659 -27.82 27.29 42.78
CA LYS A 659 -29.17 27.69 43.20
C LYS A 659 -30.24 26.71 42.73
N ALA A 660 -30.10 26.14 41.53
CA ALA A 660 -31.02 25.13 41.01
C ALA A 660 -30.85 23.75 41.65
N LEU A 661 -29.62 23.33 41.99
CA LEU A 661 -29.31 21.99 42.50
C LEU A 661 -29.27 21.88 44.03
N SER A 662 -29.02 22.99 44.72
CA SER A 662 -28.89 23.09 46.19
C SER A 662 -30.05 22.44 46.96
N PRO A 663 -31.34 22.60 46.57
CA PRO A 663 -32.45 21.99 47.30
C PRO A 663 -32.38 20.46 47.42
N LYS A 664 -31.61 19.79 46.55
CA LYS A 664 -31.45 18.33 46.53
C LYS A 664 -30.09 17.88 47.03
N LEU A 665 -29.03 18.58 46.64
CA LEU A 665 -27.66 18.17 46.91
C LEU A 665 -27.10 18.66 48.24
N SER A 666 -27.71 19.69 48.86
CA SER A 666 -27.28 20.20 50.17
C SER A 666 -27.50 19.21 51.31
N CYS A 667 -28.51 18.35 51.21
CA CYS A 667 -28.83 17.32 52.19
C CYS A 667 -28.27 15.93 51.82
N ASP A 668 -27.45 15.83 50.77
CA ASP A 668 -26.87 14.54 50.37
C ASP A 668 -25.82 14.11 51.40
N THR A 669 -25.77 12.81 51.71
CA THR A 669 -24.85 12.24 52.70
C THR A 669 -23.86 11.25 52.07
N ARG A 670 -23.99 10.99 50.76
CA ARG A 670 -23.20 10.01 50.03
C ARG A 670 -21.76 10.53 49.82
N PRO A 671 -20.72 9.81 50.28
CA PRO A 671 -19.34 10.30 50.24
C PRO A 671 -18.83 10.69 48.85
N LEU A 672 -19.13 9.89 47.82
CA LEU A 672 -18.69 10.17 46.44
C LEU A 672 -19.25 11.49 45.91
N ILE A 673 -20.48 11.85 46.28
CA ILE A 673 -21.14 13.07 45.83
C ILE A 673 -20.58 14.27 46.58
N LEU A 674 -20.45 14.17 47.90
CA LEU A 674 -19.85 15.22 48.72
C LEU A 674 -18.41 15.53 48.30
N LYS A 675 -17.65 14.49 47.93
CA LYS A 675 -16.33 14.64 47.30
C LYS A 675 -16.41 15.47 46.01
N THR A 676 -17.25 15.07 45.05
CA THR A 676 -17.38 15.80 43.78
C THR A 676 -17.96 17.21 43.91
N LEU A 677 -18.82 17.45 44.91
CA LEU A 677 -19.33 18.79 45.23
C LEU A 677 -18.22 19.67 45.80
N SER A 678 -17.38 19.12 46.67
CA SER A 678 -16.22 19.84 47.19
C SER A 678 -15.28 20.21 46.04
N GLU A 679 -15.03 19.31 45.09
CA GLU A 679 -14.28 19.59 43.86
C GLU A 679 -14.97 20.64 42.96
N LEU A 680 -16.30 20.62 42.83
CA LEU A 680 -17.05 21.66 42.10
C LEU A 680 -16.82 23.06 42.73
N PHE A 681 -16.83 23.12 44.05
CA PHE A 681 -16.65 24.36 44.80
C PHE A 681 -15.22 24.91 44.79
N SER A 682 -14.20 24.10 44.49
CA SER A 682 -12.85 24.63 44.32
C SER A 682 -12.70 25.55 43.10
N LEU A 683 -13.68 25.58 42.19
CA LEU A 683 -13.71 26.51 41.05
C LEU A 683 -14.18 27.92 41.43
N VAL A 684 -14.85 28.10 42.56
CA VAL A 684 -15.44 29.40 42.97
C VAL A 684 -14.38 30.50 43.10
N PRO A 685 -13.20 30.27 43.69
CA PRO A 685 -12.14 31.30 43.73
C PRO A 685 -11.64 31.70 42.33
N SER A 686 -11.60 30.78 41.38
CA SER A 686 -11.02 31.00 40.05
C SER A 686 -11.91 31.74 39.05
N LEU A 687 -13.23 31.78 39.26
CA LEU A 687 -14.19 32.36 38.31
C LEU A 687 -14.43 33.88 38.52
N THR A 688 -13.73 34.48 39.50
CA THR A 688 -13.70 35.91 39.89
C THR A 688 -14.80 36.80 39.27
N VAL A 689 -16.02 36.75 39.83
CA VAL A 689 -17.13 37.65 39.45
C VAL A 689 -17.31 38.72 40.52
N ASN A 690 -16.91 39.96 40.24
CA ASN A 690 -16.96 41.10 41.18
C ASN A 690 -18.40 41.60 41.40
N THR A 691 -19.22 40.80 42.11
CA THR A 691 -20.59 41.19 42.52
C THR A 691 -20.82 40.82 43.98
N ALA A 692 -21.53 41.67 44.73
CA ALA A 692 -21.84 41.43 46.14
C ALA A 692 -22.58 40.09 46.36
N GLU A 693 -23.44 39.70 45.42
CA GLU A 693 -24.12 38.41 45.44
C GLU A 693 -23.18 37.21 45.27
N TYR A 694 -22.06 37.37 44.55
CA TYR A 694 -21.06 36.31 44.36
C TYR A 694 -20.15 36.16 45.59
N GLU A 695 -19.79 37.27 46.25
CA GLU A 695 -19.07 37.24 47.53
C GLU A 695 -19.89 36.56 48.63
N ASN A 696 -21.19 36.86 48.71
CA ASN A 696 -22.10 36.14 49.63
C ASN A 696 -22.16 34.64 49.32
N PHE A 697 -22.16 34.26 48.04
CA PHE A 697 -22.11 32.87 47.63
C PHE A 697 -20.77 32.20 48.00
N LYS A 698 -19.64 32.91 47.90
CA LYS A 698 -18.31 32.44 48.29
C LYS A 698 -18.22 32.12 49.78
N VAL A 699 -18.80 32.97 50.64
CA VAL A 699 -18.90 32.72 52.10
C VAL A 699 -19.76 31.48 52.40
N GLN A 700 -20.89 31.32 51.70
CA GLN A 700 -21.74 30.13 51.84
C GLN A 700 -20.99 28.85 51.45
N VAL A 701 -20.21 28.89 50.37
CA VAL A 701 -19.40 27.75 49.92
C VAL A 701 -18.29 27.41 50.93
N LEU A 702 -17.62 28.42 51.50
CA LEU A 702 -16.60 28.22 52.53
C LEU A 702 -17.16 27.51 53.76
N SER A 703 -18.29 27.98 54.30
CA SER A 703 -18.93 27.32 55.45
C SER A 703 -19.32 25.86 55.15
N PHE A 704 -19.77 25.59 53.93
CA PHE A 704 -20.09 24.23 53.48
C PHE A 704 -18.84 23.33 53.38
N LEU A 705 -17.75 23.82 52.80
CA LEU A 705 -16.47 23.09 52.72
C LEU A 705 -15.89 22.82 54.11
N TRP A 706 -15.91 23.78 55.02
CA TRP A 706 -15.48 23.57 56.41
C TRP A 706 -16.34 22.55 57.15
N THR A 707 -17.65 22.50 56.88
CA THR A 707 -18.52 21.44 57.39
C THR A 707 -18.09 20.06 56.87
N HIS A 708 -17.70 19.97 55.59
CA HIS A 708 -17.22 18.73 54.99
C HIS A 708 -15.88 18.24 55.55
N THR A 709 -15.00 19.14 56.01
CA THR A 709 -13.74 18.75 56.68
C THR A 709 -13.97 17.93 57.96
N GLN A 710 -15.11 18.11 58.61
CA GLN A 710 -15.48 17.41 59.85
C GLN A 710 -16.22 16.09 59.60
N ASN A 711 -16.37 15.66 58.33
CA ASN A 711 -17.06 14.43 57.98
C ASN A 711 -16.25 13.20 58.46
N LYS A 712 -16.96 12.12 58.83
CA LYS A 712 -16.36 10.86 59.29
C LYS A 712 -15.64 10.10 58.16
N ASP A 713 -16.03 10.33 56.91
CA ASP A 713 -15.39 9.72 55.75
C ASP A 713 -14.11 10.48 55.34
N PRO A 714 -12.93 9.83 55.35
CA PRO A 714 -11.67 10.49 55.03
C PRO A 714 -11.59 11.00 53.59
N VAL A 715 -12.32 10.40 52.64
CA VAL A 715 -12.31 10.81 51.23
C VAL A 715 -12.97 12.19 51.06
N VAL A 716 -14.06 12.43 51.80
CA VAL A 716 -14.78 13.72 51.78
C VAL A 716 -13.96 14.80 52.48
N ALA A 717 -13.44 14.50 53.66
CA ALA A 717 -12.64 15.46 54.43
C ALA A 717 -11.38 15.88 53.67
N ASN A 718 -10.67 14.93 53.06
CA ASN A 718 -9.48 15.20 52.24
C ASN A 718 -9.81 16.07 51.02
N ALA A 719 -10.89 15.74 50.29
CA ALA A 719 -11.34 16.55 49.16
C ALA A 719 -11.74 17.98 49.59
N ALA A 720 -12.41 18.13 50.74
CA ALA A 720 -12.77 19.43 51.28
C ALA A 720 -11.55 20.28 51.64
N TYR A 721 -10.55 19.71 52.33
CA TYR A 721 -9.29 20.41 52.63
C TYR A 721 -8.55 20.82 51.35
N LYS A 722 -8.48 19.94 50.36
CA LYS A 722 -7.90 20.24 49.05
C LYS A 722 -8.67 21.33 48.31
N SER A 723 -9.99 21.39 48.43
CA SER A 723 -10.79 22.47 47.83
C SER A 723 -10.57 23.80 48.54
N LEU A 724 -10.49 23.80 49.88
CA LEU A 724 -10.20 24.98 50.69
C LEU A 724 -8.82 25.59 50.37
N SER A 725 -7.85 24.78 49.92
CA SER A 725 -6.52 25.29 49.55
C SER A 725 -6.53 26.22 48.33
N HIS A 726 -7.57 26.18 47.50
CA HIS A 726 -7.70 27.05 46.32
C HIS A 726 -8.22 28.45 46.65
N PHE A 727 -8.79 28.64 47.84
CA PHE A 727 -9.23 29.95 48.32
C PHE A 727 -8.01 30.75 48.80
N SER A 728 -8.03 32.07 48.70
CA SER A 728 -6.92 32.91 49.19
C SER A 728 -6.91 32.98 50.72
N ALA A 729 -5.78 33.34 51.36
CA ALA A 729 -5.70 33.39 52.82
C ALA A 729 -6.67 34.40 53.45
N GLY A 730 -6.90 35.55 52.80
CA GLY A 730 -7.81 36.60 53.27
C GLY A 730 -9.30 36.29 53.14
N GLU A 731 -9.67 35.18 52.50
CA GLU A 731 -11.08 34.76 52.37
C GLU A 731 -11.57 33.91 53.54
N HIS A 732 -10.65 33.42 54.38
CA HIS A 732 -11.00 32.62 55.55
C HIS A 732 -11.19 33.54 56.76
N THR A 733 -12.34 33.42 57.42
CA THR A 733 -12.61 34.09 58.68
C THR A 733 -12.48 33.13 59.86
N ILE A 734 -12.17 33.65 61.05
CA ILE A 734 -12.10 32.87 62.31
C ILE A 734 -13.39 32.07 62.56
N LEU A 735 -14.54 32.61 62.13
CA LEU A 735 -15.85 31.98 62.28
C LEU A 735 -16.02 30.71 61.45
N HIS A 736 -15.25 30.53 60.36
CA HIS A 736 -15.29 29.33 59.54
C HIS A 736 -14.51 28.15 60.14
N LEU A 737 -13.61 28.39 61.11
CA LEU A 737 -12.83 27.33 61.74
C LEU A 737 -13.67 26.47 62.70
N PRO A 738 -13.33 25.17 62.86
CA PRO A 738 -13.90 24.33 63.92
C PRO A 738 -13.68 24.93 65.31
N GLU A 739 -14.68 24.85 66.19
CA GLU A 739 -14.67 25.47 67.53
C GLU A 739 -13.45 25.12 68.37
N LYS A 740 -12.88 23.92 68.18
CA LYS A 740 -11.69 23.44 68.91
C LYS A 740 -10.38 24.18 68.55
N ILE A 741 -10.38 24.96 67.47
CA ILE A 741 -9.18 25.56 66.86
C ILE A 741 -9.30 27.10 66.81
N ARG A 742 -10.48 27.65 67.11
CA ARG A 742 -10.69 29.09 67.17
C ARG A 742 -9.83 29.71 68.28
N PRO A 743 -9.13 30.82 68.02
CA PRO A 743 -8.45 31.57 69.06
C PRO A 743 -9.48 32.11 70.07
N GLU A 744 -9.08 32.23 71.33
CA GLU A 744 -9.88 32.90 72.36
C GLU A 744 -10.01 34.37 71.98
N ILE A 745 -11.23 34.81 71.66
CA ILE A 745 -11.51 36.21 71.34
C ILE A 745 -11.37 36.99 72.65
N PRO A 746 -10.52 38.03 72.74
CA PRO A 746 -10.50 38.88 73.92
C PRO A 746 -11.87 39.55 74.05
N ILE A 747 -12.53 39.36 75.18
CA ILE A 747 -13.74 40.10 75.54
C ILE A 747 -13.31 41.55 75.75
N PRO A 748 -13.91 42.55 75.09
CA PRO A 748 -13.57 43.95 75.38
C PRO A 748 -14.00 44.26 76.80
N ASP A 749 -13.04 44.55 77.68
CA ASP A 749 -13.32 45.15 78.99
C ASP A 749 -13.90 46.55 78.75
N GLU A 750 -14.96 46.89 79.50
CA GLU A 750 -15.74 48.13 79.42
C GLU A 750 -14.88 49.41 79.42
N VAL A 751 -14.72 50.13 78.30
CA VAL A 751 -14.57 51.61 78.32
C VAL A 751 -14.82 52.30 76.96
N ASP A 752 -15.57 53.42 77.07
CA ASP A 752 -15.69 54.63 76.22
C ASP A 752 -16.47 54.62 74.88
N GLU A 753 -17.53 55.46 74.85
CA GLU A 753 -18.54 55.64 73.80
C GLU A 753 -18.12 56.51 72.59
N ASP A 754 -16.83 56.68 72.27
CA ASP A 754 -16.39 57.59 71.19
C ASP A 754 -15.17 57.08 70.39
N GLU A 755 -15.12 55.80 70.02
CA GLU A 755 -14.26 55.31 68.93
C GLU A 755 -15.12 54.55 67.92
N ASP A 756 -14.97 54.88 66.64
CA ASP A 756 -15.63 54.22 65.51
C ASP A 756 -15.57 52.69 65.70
N GLU A 757 -16.67 51.96 65.45
CA GLU A 757 -16.72 50.49 65.50
C GLU A 757 -15.48 49.92 64.80
N GLU A 758 -14.42 49.57 65.56
CA GLU A 758 -13.24 48.93 64.98
C GLU A 758 -13.74 47.61 64.41
N ASP A 759 -13.74 47.50 63.08
CA ASP A 759 -14.05 46.27 62.35
C ASP A 759 -13.19 45.15 62.95
N VAL A 760 -13.80 44.31 63.78
CA VAL A 760 -13.12 43.22 64.49
C VAL A 760 -12.35 42.40 63.45
N ASP A 761 -11.02 42.31 63.60
CA ASP A 761 -10.19 41.57 62.66
C ASP A 761 -10.53 40.07 62.74
N LEU A 762 -11.34 39.62 61.78
CA LEU A 762 -11.76 38.23 61.64
C LEU A 762 -10.75 37.37 60.87
N SER A 763 -9.54 37.88 60.59
CA SER A 763 -8.50 37.13 59.86
C SER A 763 -8.00 35.92 60.67
N VAL A 764 -7.71 34.81 59.98
CA VAL A 764 -7.26 33.57 60.65
C VAL A 764 -5.75 33.63 60.95
N PRO A 765 -5.31 33.56 62.23
CA PRO A 765 -3.89 33.52 62.56
C PRO A 765 -3.20 32.26 62.03
N GLY A 766 -2.00 32.41 61.44
CA GLY A 766 -1.19 31.29 60.90
C GLY A 766 -1.02 30.07 61.82
N PRO A 767 -0.78 30.22 63.14
CA PRO A 767 -0.67 29.10 64.09
C PRO A 767 -1.93 28.24 64.23
N CYS A 768 -3.12 28.75 63.88
CA CYS A 768 -4.36 27.99 63.90
C CYS A 768 -4.33 26.85 62.85
N TYR A 769 -3.70 27.06 61.70
CA TYR A 769 -3.52 26.01 60.68
C TYR A 769 -2.55 24.91 61.13
N LEU A 770 -1.52 25.25 61.90
CA LEU A 770 -0.59 24.26 62.48
C LEU A 770 -1.24 23.45 63.62
N LYS A 771 -2.08 24.09 64.45
CA LYS A 771 -2.90 23.38 65.45
C LYS A 771 -3.90 22.43 64.78
N LEU A 772 -4.42 22.80 63.61
CA LEU A 772 -5.35 21.97 62.84
C LEU A 772 -4.68 20.64 62.40
N LEU A 773 -3.46 20.68 61.87
CA LEU A 773 -2.68 19.48 61.52
C LEU A 773 -2.48 18.51 62.70
N SER A 774 -2.34 19.03 63.92
CA SER A 774 -2.15 18.19 65.12
C SER A 774 -3.42 17.45 65.55
N LEU A 775 -4.59 17.90 65.10
CA LEU A 775 -5.90 17.35 65.45
C LEU A 775 -6.52 16.51 64.32
N THR A 776 -5.95 16.58 63.11
CA THR A 776 -6.45 15.89 61.91
C THR A 776 -6.04 14.40 61.91
N PRO A 777 -6.97 13.45 61.66
CA PRO A 777 -6.64 12.03 61.58
C PRO A 777 -5.63 11.71 60.45
N PRO A 778 -4.78 10.67 60.61
CA PRO A 778 -3.69 10.37 59.68
C PRO A 778 -4.12 10.10 58.23
N LEU A 779 -5.34 9.59 58.03
CA LEU A 779 -5.90 9.32 56.70
C LEU A 779 -6.36 10.59 55.95
N VAL A 780 -6.48 11.72 56.65
CA VAL A 780 -6.95 13.02 56.11
C VAL A 780 -5.80 14.04 56.01
N LEU A 781 -4.67 13.78 56.68
CA LEU A 781 -3.45 14.58 56.65
C LEU A 781 -2.97 15.01 55.25
N PRO A 782 -3.08 14.21 54.17
CA PRO A 782 -2.63 14.65 52.85
C PRO A 782 -3.37 15.90 52.35
N GLY A 783 -4.69 15.96 52.52
CA GLY A 783 -5.50 17.10 52.08
C GLY A 783 -5.27 18.32 52.95
N ASP A 784 -5.19 18.11 54.26
CA ASP A 784 -4.89 19.15 55.25
C ASP A 784 -3.49 19.75 55.03
N SER A 785 -2.50 18.91 54.72
CA SER A 785 -1.16 19.36 54.34
C SER A 785 -1.17 20.22 53.08
N CYS A 786 -2.05 19.95 52.09
CA CYS A 786 -2.22 20.83 50.93
C CYS A 786 -2.81 22.20 51.32
N LEU A 787 -3.78 22.23 52.23
CA LEU A 787 -4.31 23.48 52.77
C LEU A 787 -3.21 24.26 53.50
N VAL A 788 -2.52 23.62 54.44
CA VAL A 788 -1.49 24.28 55.25
C VAL A 788 -0.30 24.73 54.39
N ALA A 789 0.14 23.93 53.42
CA ALA A 789 1.19 24.36 52.48
C ALA A 789 0.75 25.57 51.65
N GLY A 790 -0.47 25.58 51.13
CA GLY A 790 -1.03 26.71 50.39
C GLY A 790 -1.17 27.98 51.22
N LYS A 791 -1.50 27.86 52.51
CA LYS A 791 -1.61 29.01 53.42
C LYS A 791 -0.27 29.51 53.93
N LEU A 792 0.66 28.62 54.31
CA LEU A 792 2.00 29.00 54.79
C LEU A 792 2.83 29.69 53.70
N ALA A 793 2.67 29.29 52.43
CA ALA A 793 3.32 29.98 51.30
C ALA A 793 2.91 31.45 51.18
N CYS A 794 1.68 31.82 51.57
CA CYS A 794 1.24 33.23 51.60
C CYS A 794 1.78 34.01 52.80
N PHE A 795 2.15 33.33 53.90
CA PHE A 795 2.73 33.99 55.08
C PHE A 795 4.25 34.18 54.98
N SER A 796 4.95 33.44 54.10
CA SER A 796 6.38 33.63 53.85
C SER A 796 6.72 34.89 53.04
N ASP A 797 5.74 35.51 52.37
CA ASP A 797 5.94 36.78 51.65
C ASP A 797 5.88 38.01 52.58
N PHE A 798 5.58 37.82 53.86
CA PHE A 798 5.63 38.86 54.91
C PHE A 798 6.63 38.47 56.01
N THR A 799 7.91 38.32 55.65
CA THR A 799 9.03 38.56 56.58
C THR A 799 10.37 38.63 55.81
N ILE A 800 10.73 39.85 55.36
CA ILE A 800 12.09 40.40 55.48
C ILE A 800 11.94 41.82 56.01
#